data_AF-F4Q9C4-F1
#
_entry.id   AF-F4Q9C4-F1
#
_cell.length_a   1.000
_cell.length_b   1.000
_cell.length_c   1.000
_cell.angle_alpha   90.00
_cell.angle_beta   90.00
_cell.angle_gamma   90.00
#
_symmetry.space_group_name_H-M   'P 1'
#
loop_
_entity.id
_entity.type
_entity.pdbx_description
1 polymer ?
#
loop_
_entity_poly.entity_id
_entity_poly.type
_entity_poly.pdbx_seq_one_letter_code
_entity_poly.pdbx_strand_id
1 'polypeptide(L)'
;MDGDKKNVSFKRIINNQYLRTKIFKYVEDIHDGILERHEIDHDTTKDVSLVVKIPQVTTLEEFIRINRIDLFIDHFDRVYDAMKQYSIGGKVDHNDIFKSILIRIFKNDHSDALDFILERLTFDHRTVMSALQLEKSMSIEMYQVLKKRNYHIIVNSNKKEEFVFIKSMIYCHIKSGDIAILMEYDIDCRLSLFMVAIETSNQEILRRIKDSFKSLEEFQDFYHVKNQTIERWATMDTLKLIEYKPPLSFEHHNQPSTEPSQFGNVDFLKYIYNIGRDDHAYLYQKPHLSVSLQYGQLDCALFLIESHYSDIKVSGTIDSTIMSLDLVRRLFESPTIQINNLDELLGSIVKANQPDTLAYALTFDMEMNSIYQLVIPSLRFEDATMTKMLLDRFTEIGPTQFSFLSDRFTAIQPQPLELLYAMGHSLRTTPQFLVMYPPEWDDTPLSSQIIQIVSYYQPIHETIPPWVIMTRYTQYDDNIELLKEAISHVQDNSTNETICILLEIACKNGLIKVVECIPSLYAWENGSTSIFQTAVDNQQYQVAYYLAETFIKTFAGKVDQSHLVNTPQLILVALNRVDDDRAFQTLWNIFKPFTTNSELVSNALGSLLKVNLANRHLTTNRLDRMIEQYGQFYNGCEKDEYQMKPLQLTYQSYRSNVNHILTKYLNSTKTTKFLELKQFDYSEYYRQNIKLCLIPPQPLLE
;
A
#
# COMPACT_ATOMS: atom_id res chain seq x y z
N MET A 1 33.68 -42.30 18.86
CA MET A 1 34.49 -42.28 17.63
C MET A 1 33.72 -41.85 16.37
N ASP A 2 32.44 -41.42 16.44
CA ASP A 2 31.66 -41.01 15.25
C ASP A 2 31.60 -39.49 14.98
N GLY A 3 32.09 -38.66 15.89
CA GLY A 3 32.12 -37.19 15.71
C GLY A 3 33.09 -36.72 14.63
N ASP A 4 34.24 -37.39 14.51
CA ASP A 4 35.29 -36.99 13.55
C ASP A 4 34.91 -37.30 12.10
N LYS A 5 34.16 -38.38 11.84
CA LYS A 5 33.74 -38.72 10.48
C LYS A 5 32.71 -37.74 9.92
N LYS A 6 31.79 -37.23 10.75
CA LYS A 6 30.84 -36.17 10.33
C LYS A 6 31.57 -34.87 10.01
N ASN A 7 32.60 -34.52 10.78
CA ASN A 7 33.37 -33.29 10.60
C ASN A 7 34.23 -33.32 9.32
N VAL A 8 34.79 -34.49 8.97
CA VAL A 8 35.53 -34.68 7.70
C VAL A 8 34.60 -34.64 6.48
N SER A 9 33.42 -35.24 6.56
CA SER A 9 32.42 -35.18 5.48
C SER A 9 31.89 -33.78 5.26
N PHE A 10 31.60 -33.02 6.33
CA PHE A 10 31.17 -31.64 6.24
C PHE A 10 32.27 -30.72 5.67
N LYS A 11 33.53 -30.90 6.10
CA LYS A 11 34.68 -30.20 5.50
C LYS A 11 34.85 -30.54 4.01
N ARG A 12 34.64 -31.80 3.59
CA ARG A 12 34.67 -32.18 2.16
C ARG A 12 33.56 -31.52 1.35
N ILE A 13 32.37 -31.35 1.92
CA ILE A 13 31.25 -30.64 1.28
C ILE A 13 31.57 -29.15 1.14
N ILE A 14 32.06 -28.51 2.21
CA ILE A 14 32.44 -27.07 2.19
C ILE A 14 33.60 -26.79 1.24
N ASN A 15 34.58 -27.69 1.16
CA ASN A 15 35.76 -27.52 0.30
C ASN A 15 35.51 -27.88 -1.17
N ASN A 16 34.35 -28.46 -1.50
CA ASN A 16 33.98 -28.74 -2.89
C ASN A 16 33.32 -27.50 -3.50
N GLN A 17 34.00 -26.84 -4.43
CA GLN A 17 33.55 -25.59 -5.05
C GLN A 17 32.15 -25.71 -5.69
N TYR A 18 31.86 -26.81 -6.38
CA TYR A 18 30.56 -27.02 -7.03
C TYR A 18 29.42 -27.14 -6.01
N LEU A 19 29.60 -27.98 -4.98
CA LEU A 19 28.61 -28.14 -3.92
C LEU A 19 28.42 -26.84 -3.14
N ARG A 20 29.50 -26.12 -2.85
CA ARG A 20 29.46 -24.81 -2.20
C ARG A 20 28.61 -23.82 -3.00
N THR A 21 28.85 -23.69 -4.30
CA THR A 21 28.06 -22.80 -5.16
C THR A 21 26.58 -23.20 -5.21
N LYS A 22 26.28 -24.49 -5.32
CA LYS A 22 24.88 -24.96 -5.29
C LYS A 22 24.20 -24.71 -3.96
N ILE A 23 24.87 -24.98 -2.84
CA ILE A 23 24.33 -24.76 -1.50
C ILE A 23 24.05 -23.28 -1.29
N PHE A 24 24.99 -22.39 -1.62
CA PHE A 24 24.76 -20.95 -1.48
C PHE A 24 23.64 -20.45 -2.39
N LYS A 25 23.56 -20.95 -3.63
CA LYS A 25 22.43 -20.64 -4.52
C LYS A 25 21.09 -21.10 -3.94
N TYR A 26 21.00 -22.32 -3.41
CA TYR A 26 19.76 -22.79 -2.77
C TYR A 26 19.41 -21.99 -1.51
N VAL A 27 20.40 -21.57 -0.73
CA VAL A 27 20.17 -20.69 0.44
C VAL A 27 19.67 -19.32 -0.02
N GLU A 28 20.24 -18.76 -1.09
CA GLU A 28 19.79 -17.53 -1.74
C GLU A 28 18.33 -17.67 -2.24
N ASP A 29 18.02 -18.72 -3.00
CA ASP A 29 16.66 -19.03 -3.48
C ASP A 29 15.65 -19.20 -2.32
N ILE A 30 16.06 -19.79 -1.18
CA ILE A 30 15.22 -19.91 0.03
C ILE A 30 15.01 -18.54 0.68
N HIS A 31 16.05 -17.72 0.77
CA HIS A 31 15.93 -16.37 1.31
C HIS A 31 14.99 -15.52 0.45
N ASP A 32 15.14 -15.56 -0.88
CA ASP A 32 14.27 -14.84 -1.82
C ASP A 32 12.82 -15.32 -1.71
N GLY A 33 12.59 -16.64 -1.62
CA GLY A 33 11.26 -17.21 -1.42
C GLY A 33 10.61 -16.90 -0.05
N ILE A 34 11.40 -16.56 0.97
CA ILE A 34 10.89 -16.06 2.26
C ILE A 34 10.51 -14.58 2.15
N LEU A 35 11.27 -13.80 1.38
CA LEU A 35 11.03 -12.37 1.16
C LEU A 35 9.75 -12.15 0.31
N GLU A 36 9.58 -12.87 -0.79
CA GLU A 36 8.40 -12.75 -1.68
C GLU A 36 7.08 -13.07 -0.96
N ARG A 37 7.07 -14.06 -0.05
CA ARG A 37 5.88 -14.41 0.73
C ARG A 37 5.46 -13.34 1.75
N HIS A 38 6.37 -12.45 2.14
CA HIS A 38 6.07 -11.35 3.05
C HIS A 38 5.60 -10.08 2.33
N GLU A 39 5.83 -9.93 1.02
CA GLU A 39 5.32 -8.79 0.24
C GLU A 39 3.84 -8.92 -0.16
N ILE A 40 3.30 -10.15 -0.22
CA ILE A 40 1.91 -10.41 -0.62
C ILE A 40 0.90 -10.06 0.50
N ASP A 41 1.36 -9.95 1.75
CA ASP A 41 0.52 -9.61 2.90
C ASP A 41 0.50 -8.09 3.12
N HIS A 42 -0.24 -7.37 2.27
CA HIS A 42 -0.29 -5.90 2.20
C HIS A 42 -0.67 -5.19 3.52
N ASP A 43 -1.13 -5.92 4.53
CA ASP A 43 -1.65 -5.34 5.77
C ASP A 43 -0.72 -5.48 6.99
N THR A 44 0.50 -5.99 6.81
CA THR A 44 1.50 -5.94 7.88
C THR A 44 2.75 -5.17 7.46
N THR A 45 2.91 -3.97 8.02
CA THR A 45 4.15 -3.18 8.06
C THR A 45 5.28 -3.88 8.86
N LYS A 46 5.30 -5.22 8.89
CA LYS A 46 6.45 -5.99 9.33
C LYS A 46 7.55 -5.68 8.33
N ASP A 47 8.42 -4.75 8.72
CA ASP A 47 9.71 -4.50 8.09
C ASP A 47 10.32 -5.84 7.71
N VAL A 48 10.26 -6.15 6.41
CA VAL A 48 10.75 -7.39 5.83
C VAL A 48 12.16 -7.62 6.38
N SER A 49 12.37 -8.77 7.01
CA SER A 49 13.64 -9.11 7.66
C SER A 49 14.75 -9.01 6.61
N LEU A 50 15.53 -7.95 6.72
CA LEU A 50 16.62 -7.61 5.82
C LEU A 50 17.64 -8.75 5.77
N VAL A 51 17.78 -9.40 4.61
CA VAL A 51 18.85 -10.37 4.35
C VAL A 51 20.01 -9.63 3.71
N VAL A 52 20.73 -8.84 4.51
CA VAL A 52 21.96 -8.16 4.06
C VAL A 52 23.14 -9.02 4.50
N LYS A 53 24.02 -9.42 3.57
CA LYS A 53 25.28 -10.09 3.95
C LYS A 53 26.07 -9.08 4.79
N ILE A 54 26.67 -9.50 5.91
CA ILE A 54 27.38 -8.57 6.83
C ILE A 54 28.33 -7.58 6.11
N PRO A 55 29.13 -7.99 5.09
CA PRO A 55 30.00 -7.06 4.35
C PRO A 55 29.26 -5.98 3.54
N GLN A 56 27.95 -6.13 3.34
CA GLN A 56 27.10 -5.19 2.63
C GLN A 56 26.40 -4.21 3.58
N VAL A 57 26.51 -4.38 4.90
CA VAL A 57 26.00 -3.40 5.87
C VAL A 57 26.91 -2.18 5.85
N THR A 58 26.35 -0.98 5.70
CA THR A 58 27.13 0.27 5.65
C THR A 58 26.69 1.32 6.64
N THR A 59 25.65 1.09 7.44
CA THR A 59 25.24 2.02 8.50
C THR A 59 25.02 1.30 9.82
N LEU A 60 25.14 2.02 10.93
CA LEU A 60 24.75 1.48 12.24
C LEU A 60 23.26 1.16 12.32
N GLU A 61 22.42 1.95 11.66
CA GLU A 61 20.96 1.75 11.66
C GLU A 61 20.59 0.40 11.04
N GLU A 62 21.27 -0.02 9.97
CA GLU A 62 21.04 -1.31 9.30
C GLU A 62 21.24 -2.50 10.25
N PHE A 63 22.22 -2.46 11.16
CA PHE A 63 22.41 -3.52 12.16
C PHE A 63 21.20 -3.70 13.09
N ILE A 64 20.56 -2.60 13.48
CA ILE A 64 19.34 -2.61 14.29
C ILE A 64 18.18 -3.17 13.47
N ARG A 65 18.10 -2.82 12.17
CA ARG A 65 17.06 -3.35 11.27
C ARG A 65 17.14 -4.87 11.10
N ILE A 66 18.34 -5.43 11.06
CA ILE A 66 18.56 -6.89 10.92
C ILE A 66 18.65 -7.64 12.26
N ASN A 67 18.33 -6.98 13.38
CA ASN A 67 18.45 -7.55 14.72
C ASN A 67 19.85 -8.12 15.03
N ARG A 68 20.91 -7.43 14.58
CA ARG A 68 22.31 -7.73 14.89
C ARG A 68 22.88 -6.71 15.85
N ILE A 69 22.31 -6.68 17.06
CA ILE A 69 22.68 -5.74 18.11
C ILE A 69 24.15 -5.92 18.54
N ASP A 70 24.66 -7.15 18.45
CA ASP A 70 26.09 -7.45 18.63
C ASP A 70 26.99 -6.65 17.67
N LEU A 71 26.66 -6.67 16.37
CA LEU A 71 27.45 -5.95 15.36
C LEU A 71 27.23 -4.43 15.42
N PHE A 72 26.04 -3.97 15.79
CA PHE A 72 25.78 -2.56 16.09
C PHE A 72 26.73 -2.07 17.18
N ILE A 73 26.83 -2.82 18.28
CA ILE A 73 27.72 -2.52 19.41
C ILE A 73 29.19 -2.52 18.96
N ASP A 74 29.63 -3.56 18.24
CA ASP A 74 31.02 -3.73 17.80
C ASP A 74 31.51 -2.59 16.88
N HIS A 75 30.61 -2.03 16.06
CA HIS A 75 30.95 -0.98 15.08
C HIS A 75 30.68 0.44 15.58
N PHE A 76 29.92 0.60 16.68
CA PHE A 76 29.47 1.91 17.15
C PHE A 76 30.63 2.88 17.39
N ASP A 77 31.61 2.48 18.21
CA ASP A 77 32.70 3.36 18.64
C ASP A 77 33.54 3.83 17.43
N ARG A 78 33.80 2.93 16.46
CA ARG A 78 34.52 3.27 15.22
C ARG A 78 33.78 4.32 14.39
N VAL A 79 32.47 4.14 14.21
CA VAL A 79 31.64 5.08 13.44
C VAL A 79 31.59 6.43 14.17
N TYR A 80 31.44 6.41 15.49
CA TYR A 80 31.39 7.61 16.31
C TYR A 80 32.71 8.40 16.29
N ASP A 81 33.85 7.72 16.30
CA ASP A 81 35.15 8.38 16.20
C ASP A 81 35.39 8.98 14.81
N ALA A 82 34.97 8.30 13.74
CA ALA A 82 34.97 8.89 12.40
C ALA A 82 34.07 10.15 12.33
N MET A 83 32.87 10.12 12.92
CA MET A 83 32.03 11.31 13.00
C MET A 83 32.72 12.48 13.70
N LYS A 84 33.39 12.24 14.83
CA LYS A 84 34.14 13.29 15.54
C LYS A 84 35.22 13.88 14.64
N GLN A 85 35.99 13.03 13.95
CA GLN A 85 37.06 13.44 13.05
C GLN A 85 36.56 14.34 11.91
N TYR A 86 35.40 14.04 11.33
CA TYR A 86 34.87 14.76 10.18
C TYR A 86 33.86 15.87 10.51
N SER A 87 33.43 15.99 11.78
CA SER A 87 32.52 17.04 12.25
C SER A 87 33.19 18.42 12.35
N ILE A 88 32.47 19.47 11.97
CA ILE A 88 32.96 20.86 12.06
C ILE A 88 33.12 21.22 13.54
N GLY A 89 34.36 21.40 13.99
CA GLY A 89 34.67 21.73 15.38
C GLY A 89 34.65 20.54 16.35
N GLY A 90 34.64 19.30 15.85
CA GLY A 90 34.73 18.09 16.68
C GLY A 90 33.50 17.79 17.54
N LYS A 91 32.40 18.54 17.36
CA LYS A 91 31.14 18.35 18.10
C LYS A 91 30.11 17.65 17.22
N VAL A 92 29.59 16.52 17.72
CA VAL A 92 28.55 15.72 17.08
C VAL A 92 27.22 16.05 17.76
N ASP A 93 26.22 16.54 17.01
CA ASP A 93 24.86 16.72 17.52
C ASP A 93 24.15 15.37 17.60
N HIS A 94 24.14 14.77 18.80
CA HIS A 94 23.56 13.44 19.00
C HIS A 94 22.06 13.41 18.72
N ASN A 95 21.36 14.51 19.03
CA ASN A 95 19.91 14.60 18.91
C ASN A 95 19.44 14.51 17.47
N ASP A 96 20.16 15.12 16.54
CA ASP A 96 19.82 15.10 15.12
C ASP A 96 20.38 13.87 14.41
N ILE A 97 21.64 13.50 14.71
CA ILE A 97 22.34 12.42 14.00
C ILE A 97 21.81 11.02 14.36
N PHE A 98 21.57 10.75 15.65
CA PHE A 98 21.18 9.41 16.10
C PHE A 98 19.65 9.22 16.24
N LYS A 99 18.86 10.21 15.82
CA LYS A 99 17.39 10.14 15.91
C LYS A 99 16.80 8.98 15.11
N SER A 100 17.28 8.73 13.88
CA SER A 100 16.76 7.63 13.07
C SER A 100 17.05 6.27 13.69
N ILE A 101 18.23 6.13 14.30
CA ILE A 101 18.64 4.96 15.08
C ILE A 101 17.71 4.74 16.27
N LEU A 102 17.42 5.78 17.06
CA LEU A 102 16.47 5.69 18.17
C LEU A 102 15.07 5.29 17.71
N ILE A 103 14.54 5.91 16.64
CA ILE A 103 13.24 5.54 16.05
C ILE A 103 13.22 4.04 15.73
N ARG A 104 14.30 3.53 15.15
CA ARG A 104 14.39 2.12 14.75
C ARG A 104 14.50 1.18 15.93
N ILE A 105 15.23 1.56 16.98
CA ILE A 105 15.31 0.83 18.25
C ILE A 105 13.92 0.71 18.88
N PHE A 106 13.15 1.80 18.94
CA PHE A 106 11.77 1.78 19.46
C PHE A 106 10.83 0.94 18.60
N LYS A 107 10.88 1.12 17.28
CA LYS A 107 10.03 0.37 16.33
C LYS A 107 10.24 -1.15 16.46
N ASN A 108 11.48 -1.57 16.63
CA ASN A 108 11.86 -2.97 16.70
C ASN A 108 11.90 -3.53 18.14
N ASP A 109 11.65 -2.71 19.16
CA ASP A 109 11.59 -3.11 20.57
C ASP A 109 12.93 -3.67 21.10
N HIS A 110 14.06 -3.05 20.72
CA HIS A 110 15.41 -3.49 21.06
C HIS A 110 15.95 -2.85 22.34
N SER A 111 15.54 -3.35 23.51
CA SER A 111 15.95 -2.83 24.83
C SER A 111 17.45 -2.79 25.05
N ASP A 112 18.20 -3.83 24.61
CA ASP A 112 19.66 -3.87 24.74
C ASP A 112 20.35 -2.74 23.96
N ALA A 113 19.89 -2.48 22.73
CA ALA A 113 20.41 -1.39 21.90
C ALA A 113 20.08 -0.02 22.51
N LEU A 114 18.88 0.11 23.09
CA LEU A 114 18.47 1.33 23.80
C LEU A 114 19.35 1.57 25.03
N ASP A 115 19.57 0.57 25.88
CA ASP A 115 20.38 0.75 27.09
C ASP A 115 21.83 1.10 26.72
N PHE A 116 22.37 0.43 25.70
CA PHE A 116 23.70 0.71 25.16
C PHE A 116 23.85 2.15 24.66
N ILE A 117 22.91 2.64 23.84
CA ILE A 117 23.03 3.98 23.25
C ILE A 117 22.81 5.09 24.28
N LEU A 118 21.88 4.90 25.23
CA LEU A 118 21.62 5.85 26.32
C LEU A 118 22.74 5.86 27.38
N GLU A 119 23.56 4.81 27.45
CA GLU A 119 24.77 4.81 28.28
C GLU A 119 25.88 5.70 27.71
N ARG A 120 26.01 5.72 26.39
CA ARG A 120 27.10 6.41 25.68
C ARG A 120 26.76 7.84 25.29
N LEU A 121 25.50 8.09 24.96
CA LEU A 121 25.04 9.37 24.43
C LEU A 121 24.00 9.99 25.36
N THR A 122 24.00 11.32 25.45
CA THR A 122 22.95 12.07 26.12
C THR A 122 22.01 12.64 25.07
N PHE A 123 20.73 12.30 25.16
CA PHE A 123 19.68 12.84 24.30
C PHE A 123 18.79 13.81 25.07
N ASP A 124 18.31 14.83 24.36
CA ASP A 124 17.24 15.67 24.85
C ASP A 124 15.97 14.84 24.99
N HIS A 125 15.18 15.11 26.03
CA HIS A 125 13.92 14.42 26.28
C HIS A 125 13.00 14.46 25.06
N ARG A 126 12.95 15.60 24.36
CA ARG A 126 12.16 15.78 23.13
C ARG A 126 12.58 14.81 22.02
N THR A 127 13.86 14.52 21.87
CA THR A 127 14.35 13.59 20.84
C THR A 127 13.87 12.17 21.12
N VAL A 128 14.04 11.69 22.35
CA VAL A 128 13.58 10.36 22.78
C VAL A 128 12.07 10.23 22.61
N MET A 129 11.30 11.23 23.06
CA MET A 129 9.84 11.23 22.91
C MET A 129 9.39 11.29 21.44
N SER A 130 10.08 12.06 20.61
CA SER A 130 9.79 12.11 19.18
C SER A 130 10.15 10.81 18.45
N ALA A 131 11.05 9.99 19.02
CA ALA A 131 11.43 8.71 18.46
C ALA A 131 10.45 7.58 18.81
N LEU A 132 9.71 7.71 19.91
CA LEU A 132 8.68 6.77 20.39
C LEU A 132 7.37 6.81 19.56
N GLN A 133 7.36 7.36 18.34
CA GLN A 133 6.12 7.53 17.56
C GLN A 133 5.44 6.17 17.24
N LEU A 134 4.12 6.18 17.29
CA LEU A 134 3.31 5.30 18.13
C LEU A 134 2.48 4.28 17.32
N GLU A 135 3.09 3.58 16.37
CA GLU A 135 2.39 2.49 15.66
C GLU A 135 2.39 1.18 16.45
N LYS A 136 3.36 0.99 17.37
CA LYS A 136 3.51 -0.24 18.15
C LYS A 136 3.64 0.08 19.63
N SER A 137 3.00 -0.74 20.46
CA SER A 137 3.16 -0.69 21.91
C SER A 137 4.58 -1.06 22.32
N MET A 138 5.24 -0.19 23.08
CA MET A 138 6.54 -0.43 23.70
C MET A 138 6.46 -1.59 24.70
N SER A 139 7.48 -2.46 24.75
CA SER A 139 7.59 -3.51 25.76
C SER A 139 7.85 -2.96 27.17
N ILE A 140 7.69 -3.83 28.17
CA ILE A 140 8.04 -3.50 29.55
C ILE A 140 9.56 -3.35 29.69
N GLU A 141 10.37 -4.14 28.96
CA GLU A 141 11.83 -4.07 28.98
C GLU A 141 12.33 -2.70 28.49
N MET A 142 11.77 -2.20 27.38
CA MET A 142 12.08 -0.87 26.87
C MET A 142 11.70 0.23 27.89
N TYR A 143 10.54 0.10 28.53
CA TYR A 143 10.13 1.04 29.58
C TYR A 143 11.10 1.03 30.77
N GLN A 144 11.56 -0.14 31.22
CA GLN A 144 12.52 -0.24 32.32
C GLN A 144 13.85 0.44 31.97
N VAL A 145 14.30 0.36 30.72
CA VAL A 145 15.49 1.10 30.26
C VAL A 145 15.26 2.61 30.34
N LEU A 146 14.11 3.11 29.86
CA LEU A 146 13.76 4.54 29.99
C LEU A 146 13.66 4.99 31.45
N LYS A 147 13.10 4.13 32.32
CA LYS A 147 13.00 4.37 33.75
C LYS A 147 14.38 4.48 34.40
N LYS A 148 15.24 3.48 34.18
CA LYS A 148 16.64 3.40 34.64
C LYS A 148 17.45 4.63 34.22
N ARG A 149 17.19 5.19 33.04
CA ARG A 149 17.91 6.34 32.47
C ARG A 149 17.19 7.70 32.70
N ASN A 150 16.17 7.74 33.56
CA ASN A 150 15.38 8.95 33.90
C ASN A 150 14.65 9.64 32.73
N TYR A 151 14.39 8.93 31.62
CA TYR A 151 13.57 9.42 30.50
C TYR A 151 12.07 9.20 30.70
N HIS A 152 11.66 8.64 31.84
CA HIS A 152 10.25 8.48 32.22
C HIS A 152 9.65 9.76 32.83
N ILE A 153 10.49 10.72 33.24
CA ILE A 153 10.08 11.98 33.85
C ILE A 153 9.94 13.02 32.75
N ILE A 154 8.71 13.40 32.45
CA ILE A 154 8.40 14.35 31.39
C ILE A 154 8.79 15.76 31.84
N VAL A 155 9.91 16.27 31.31
CA VAL A 155 10.36 17.65 31.56
C VAL A 155 10.27 18.45 30.26
N ASN A 156 9.47 19.52 30.25
CA ASN A 156 9.36 20.48 29.14
C ASN A 156 8.96 19.90 27.77
N SER A 157 8.08 18.88 27.70
CA SER A 157 7.50 18.43 26.42
C SER A 157 6.24 19.21 26.05
N ASN A 158 5.86 19.17 24.76
CA ASN A 158 4.52 19.63 24.40
C ASN A 158 3.46 18.60 24.85
N LYS A 159 2.22 19.06 25.08
CA LYS A 159 1.11 18.22 25.56
C LYS A 159 0.82 17.01 24.66
N LYS A 160 1.13 17.09 23.37
CA LYS A 160 0.90 16.01 22.40
C LYS A 160 1.88 14.86 22.59
N GLU A 161 3.17 15.16 22.75
CA GLU A 161 4.24 14.19 23.00
C GLU A 161 4.05 13.52 24.37
N GLU A 162 3.67 14.29 25.38
CA GLU A 162 3.30 13.79 26.71
C GLU A 162 2.14 12.80 26.64
N PHE A 163 1.05 13.15 25.93
CA PHE A 163 -0.09 12.27 25.75
C PHE A 163 0.28 10.97 25.03
N VAL A 164 1.14 11.04 23.99
CA VAL A 164 1.65 9.87 23.25
C VAL A 164 2.45 8.95 24.17
N PHE A 165 3.35 9.51 24.98
CA PHE A 165 4.14 8.76 25.94
C PHE A 165 3.26 8.09 27.01
N ILE A 166 2.37 8.86 27.64
CA ILE A 166 1.44 8.36 28.67
C ILE A 166 0.56 7.25 28.09
N LYS A 167 0.00 7.43 26.88
CA LYS A 167 -0.80 6.40 26.21
C LYS A 167 0.01 5.12 25.98
N SER A 168 1.27 5.24 25.55
CA SER A 168 2.16 4.10 25.32
C SER A 168 2.46 3.34 26.62
N MET A 169 2.72 4.07 27.71
CA MET A 169 2.92 3.49 29.04
C MET A 169 1.66 2.78 29.54
N ILE A 170 0.51 3.45 29.49
CA ILE A 170 -0.78 2.88 29.91
C ILE A 170 -1.04 1.57 29.15
N TYR A 171 -0.85 1.57 27.83
CA TYR A 171 -1.09 0.38 27.02
C TYR A 171 -0.12 -0.76 27.35
N CYS A 172 1.16 -0.46 27.62
CA CYS A 172 2.15 -1.43 28.09
C CYS A 172 1.72 -2.06 29.42
N HIS A 173 1.31 -1.23 30.40
CA HIS A 173 0.86 -1.68 31.72
C HIS A 173 -0.46 -2.45 31.70
N ILE A 174 -1.42 -2.09 30.84
CA ILE A 174 -2.65 -2.86 30.64
C ILE A 174 -2.32 -4.24 30.07
N LYS A 175 -1.46 -4.31 29.04
CA LYS A 175 -1.06 -5.58 28.43
C LYS A 175 -0.29 -6.48 29.40
N SER A 176 0.56 -5.90 30.25
CA SER A 176 1.29 -6.66 31.27
C SER A 176 0.45 -7.02 32.49
N GLY A 177 -0.74 -6.40 32.67
CA GLY A 177 -1.60 -6.56 33.84
C GLY A 177 -1.11 -5.79 35.08
N ASP A 178 -0.08 -4.94 34.94
CA ASP A 178 0.57 -4.22 36.04
C ASP A 178 0.03 -2.80 36.19
N ILE A 179 -1.18 -2.70 36.75
CA ILE A 179 -1.90 -1.43 36.96
C ILE A 179 -1.37 -0.67 38.19
N ALA A 180 -0.62 -1.35 39.07
CA ALA A 180 -0.11 -0.75 40.31
C ALA A 180 0.84 0.43 40.02
N ILE A 181 1.66 0.30 38.97
CA ILE A 181 2.61 1.33 38.55
C ILE A 181 1.91 2.62 38.08
N LEU A 182 0.72 2.54 37.48
CA LEU A 182 -0.03 3.73 37.05
C LEU A 182 -0.52 4.57 38.24
N MET A 183 -0.69 3.95 39.41
CA MET A 183 -1.07 4.65 40.64
C MET A 183 0.12 5.32 41.35
N GLU A 184 1.36 4.93 41.05
CA GLU A 184 2.57 5.54 41.64
C GLU A 184 2.86 6.96 41.12
N TYR A 185 2.34 7.32 39.94
CA TYR A 185 2.68 8.58 39.26
C TYR A 185 1.70 9.74 39.51
N ASP A 186 0.66 9.56 40.34
CA ASP A 186 -0.39 10.57 40.59
C ASP A 186 -1.07 11.09 39.30
N ILE A 187 -1.02 10.31 38.21
CA ILE A 187 -1.67 10.63 36.95
C ILE A 187 -3.05 9.96 36.92
N ASP A 188 -4.12 10.75 36.87
CA ASP A 188 -5.47 10.23 36.69
C ASP A 188 -5.66 9.66 35.28
N CYS A 189 -5.33 8.37 35.14
CA CYS A 189 -5.47 7.63 33.88
C CYS A 189 -6.85 6.99 33.72
N ARG A 190 -7.80 7.21 34.65
CA ARG A 190 -9.05 6.45 34.72
C ARG A 190 -9.81 6.49 33.41
N LEU A 191 -9.91 7.64 32.74
CA LEU A 191 -10.67 7.79 31.49
C LEU A 191 -10.06 6.97 30.35
N SER A 192 -8.74 6.98 30.23
CA SER A 192 -8.02 6.22 29.21
C SER A 192 -8.11 4.72 29.47
N LEU A 193 -7.96 4.31 30.73
CA LEU A 193 -8.13 2.92 31.16
C LEU A 193 -9.56 2.43 30.91
N PHE A 194 -10.56 3.28 31.17
CA PHE A 194 -11.97 2.96 30.97
C PHE A 194 -12.28 2.68 29.49
N MET A 195 -11.83 3.54 28.58
CA MET A 195 -12.03 3.33 27.13
C MET A 195 -11.45 1.99 26.66
N VAL A 196 -10.19 1.71 27.01
CA VAL A 196 -9.51 0.46 26.61
C VAL A 196 -10.18 -0.76 27.25
N ALA A 197 -10.65 -0.64 28.49
CA ALA A 197 -11.31 -1.74 29.19
C ALA A 197 -12.69 -2.06 28.61
N ILE A 198 -13.44 -1.07 28.10
CA ILE A 198 -14.68 -1.32 27.33
C ILE A 198 -14.34 -2.04 26.03
N GLU A 199 -13.41 -1.50 25.24
CA GLU A 199 -13.01 -2.07 23.94
C GLU A 199 -12.54 -3.52 24.06
N THR A 200 -11.85 -3.86 25.15
CA THR A 200 -11.35 -5.21 25.42
C THR A 200 -12.30 -6.06 26.27
N SER A 201 -13.47 -5.53 26.65
CA SER A 201 -14.43 -6.16 27.57
C SER A 201 -13.80 -6.63 28.90
N ASN A 202 -12.78 -5.92 29.40
CA ASN A 202 -12.06 -6.27 30.64
C ASN A 202 -12.85 -5.84 31.89
N GLN A 203 -13.72 -6.73 32.35
CA GLN A 203 -14.62 -6.49 33.49
C GLN A 203 -13.89 -6.18 34.81
N GLU A 204 -12.68 -6.73 35.02
CA GLU A 204 -11.93 -6.50 36.26
C GLU A 204 -11.41 -5.07 36.34
N ILE A 205 -10.86 -4.54 35.24
CA ILE A 205 -10.41 -3.15 35.18
C ILE A 205 -11.61 -2.20 35.32
N LEU A 206 -12.71 -2.47 34.61
CA LEU A 206 -13.93 -1.67 34.70
C LEU A 206 -14.49 -1.63 36.13
N ARG A 207 -14.50 -2.75 36.83
CA ARG A 207 -14.91 -2.83 38.24
C ARG A 207 -14.01 -1.98 39.13
N ARG A 208 -12.69 -2.11 39.00
CA ARG A 208 -11.73 -1.29 39.77
C ARG A 208 -11.89 0.20 39.50
N ILE A 209 -12.13 0.59 38.24
CA ILE A 209 -12.37 1.98 37.89
C ILE A 209 -13.67 2.46 38.55
N LYS A 210 -14.77 1.71 38.43
CA LYS A 210 -16.04 2.02 39.08
C LYS A 210 -15.89 2.19 40.59
N ASP A 211 -15.22 1.25 41.26
CA ASP A 211 -15.01 1.24 42.71
C ASP A 211 -14.07 2.38 43.19
N SER A 212 -13.36 3.05 42.28
CA SER A 212 -12.49 4.19 42.61
C SER A 212 -13.26 5.52 42.82
N PHE A 213 -14.54 5.57 42.47
CA PHE A 213 -15.39 6.76 42.64
C PHE A 213 -16.16 6.70 43.96
N LYS A 214 -16.45 7.85 44.57
CA LYS A 214 -17.09 7.90 45.90
C LYS A 214 -18.60 7.65 45.83
N SER A 215 -19.19 7.93 44.68
CA SER A 215 -20.61 7.70 44.42
C SER A 215 -20.81 7.22 42.99
N LEU A 216 -21.97 6.58 42.76
CA LEU A 216 -22.37 6.20 41.41
C LEU A 216 -22.53 7.43 40.51
N GLU A 217 -23.08 8.53 41.03
CA GLU A 217 -23.27 9.78 40.27
C GLU A 217 -21.94 10.34 39.73
N GLU A 218 -20.89 10.36 40.55
CA GLU A 218 -19.55 10.82 40.13
C GLU A 218 -18.98 9.94 39.00
N PHE A 219 -19.22 8.63 39.07
CA PHE A 219 -18.83 7.70 38.01
C PHE A 219 -19.67 7.88 36.73
N GLN A 220 -20.95 8.20 36.87
CA GLN A 220 -21.85 8.46 35.74
C GLN A 220 -21.44 9.70 34.96
N ASP A 221 -21.19 10.80 35.65
CA ASP A 221 -20.66 12.02 35.06
C ASP A 221 -19.32 11.77 34.33
N PHE A 222 -18.47 10.93 34.93
CA PHE A 222 -17.18 10.55 34.34
C PHE A 222 -17.33 9.78 33.02
N TYR A 223 -18.17 8.75 32.96
CA TYR A 223 -18.27 7.94 31.75
C TYR A 223 -19.12 8.60 30.65
N HIS A 224 -20.01 9.54 30.98
CA HIS A 224 -20.81 10.29 30.01
C HIS A 224 -19.94 11.06 29.00
N VAL A 225 -18.73 11.45 29.38
CA VAL A 225 -17.73 12.06 28.49
C VAL A 225 -17.35 11.16 27.32
N LYS A 226 -17.56 9.84 27.43
CA LYS A 226 -17.19 8.82 26.43
C LYS A 226 -18.35 7.91 26.05
N ASN A 227 -19.55 8.47 25.97
CA ASN A 227 -20.76 7.72 25.64
C ASN A 227 -20.66 6.91 24.34
N GLN A 228 -20.02 7.47 23.31
CA GLN A 228 -19.82 6.80 22.02
C GLN A 228 -19.03 5.49 22.13
N THR A 229 -18.02 5.42 23.01
CA THR A 229 -17.23 4.19 23.20
C THR A 229 -18.08 3.10 23.83
N ILE A 230 -18.94 3.46 24.77
CA ILE A 230 -19.90 2.54 25.40
C ILE A 230 -20.90 2.04 24.34
N GLU A 231 -21.48 2.96 23.57
CA GLU A 231 -22.43 2.66 22.48
C GLU A 231 -21.86 1.66 21.46
N ARG A 232 -20.58 1.79 21.10
CA ARG A 232 -19.92 0.91 20.13
C ARG A 232 -19.58 -0.48 20.68
N TRP A 233 -19.09 -0.56 21.91
CA TRP A 233 -18.35 -1.74 22.37
C TRP A 233 -18.91 -2.41 23.64
N ALA A 234 -19.76 -1.74 24.41
CA ALA A 234 -20.20 -2.28 25.69
C ALA A 234 -21.14 -3.47 25.51
N THR A 235 -20.75 -4.61 26.09
CA THR A 235 -21.59 -5.81 26.19
C THR A 235 -22.71 -5.62 27.21
N MET A 236 -23.72 -6.49 27.18
CA MET A 236 -24.79 -6.50 28.18
C MET A 236 -24.26 -6.57 29.62
N ASP A 237 -23.24 -7.39 29.86
CA ASP A 237 -22.61 -7.52 31.19
C ASP A 237 -21.82 -6.27 31.57
N THR A 238 -21.15 -5.63 30.61
CA THR A 238 -20.47 -4.35 30.82
C THR A 238 -21.48 -3.26 31.22
N LEU A 239 -22.60 -3.15 30.51
CA LEU A 239 -23.64 -2.15 30.77
C LEU A 239 -24.27 -2.33 32.15
N LYS A 240 -24.51 -3.58 32.56
CA LYS A 240 -24.96 -3.92 33.91
C LYS A 240 -23.90 -3.60 34.96
N LEU A 241 -22.63 -3.96 34.70
CA LEU A 241 -21.52 -3.71 35.63
C LEU A 241 -21.38 -2.22 35.94
N ILE A 242 -21.42 -1.37 34.91
CA ILE A 242 -21.27 0.08 35.05
C ILE A 242 -22.57 0.78 35.46
N GLU A 243 -23.68 0.03 35.62
CA GLU A 243 -25.02 0.56 35.91
C GLU A 243 -25.38 1.73 34.97
N TYR A 244 -25.21 1.48 33.67
CA TYR A 244 -25.28 2.52 32.65
C TYR A 244 -26.66 3.20 32.67
N LYS A 245 -26.64 4.53 32.74
CA LYS A 245 -27.78 5.42 32.51
C LYS A 245 -27.44 6.40 31.38
N PRO A 246 -28.33 6.56 30.39
CA PRO A 246 -28.14 7.55 29.32
C PRO A 246 -28.17 8.98 29.89
N PRO A 247 -27.43 9.93 29.30
CA PRO A 247 -27.42 11.32 29.74
C PRO A 247 -28.81 11.97 29.56
N LEU A 248 -29.29 12.70 30.58
CA LEU A 248 -30.65 13.27 30.65
C LEU A 248 -30.83 14.56 29.83
N SER A 249 -29.77 15.32 29.54
CA SER A 249 -29.85 16.62 28.87
C SER A 249 -29.41 16.57 27.40
N PHE A 250 -30.30 16.92 26.48
CA PHE A 250 -30.04 17.02 25.03
C PHE A 250 -29.16 18.22 24.62
N GLU A 251 -28.77 19.09 25.56
CA GLU A 251 -28.13 20.39 25.29
C GLU A 251 -26.59 20.36 25.16
N HIS A 252 -25.95 19.21 25.35
CA HIS A 252 -24.50 19.07 25.21
C HIS A 252 -24.14 18.00 24.17
N HIS A 253 -22.95 18.11 23.57
CA HIS A 253 -22.40 17.30 22.46
C HIS A 253 -22.35 15.76 22.66
N ASN A 254 -23.00 15.23 23.70
CA ASN A 254 -23.16 13.83 24.04
C ASN A 254 -24.60 13.34 23.74
N GLN A 255 -25.17 13.76 22.61
CA GLN A 255 -26.47 13.25 22.19
C GLN A 255 -26.37 11.75 21.86
N PRO A 256 -27.42 10.98 22.19
CA PRO A 256 -27.68 9.66 21.61
C PRO A 256 -27.33 9.61 20.13
N SER A 257 -26.46 8.68 19.75
CA SER A 257 -26.00 8.54 18.36
C SER A 257 -26.55 7.26 17.72
N THR A 258 -26.34 7.11 16.41
CA THR A 258 -26.63 5.86 15.70
C THR A 258 -25.45 4.87 15.71
N GLU A 259 -24.42 5.14 16.51
CA GLU A 259 -23.20 4.32 16.64
C GLU A 259 -23.50 2.86 17.03
N PRO A 260 -24.42 2.53 17.97
CA PRO A 260 -24.73 1.14 18.26
C PRO A 260 -25.25 0.38 17.03
N SER A 261 -26.07 1.04 16.21
CA SER A 261 -26.61 0.46 14.98
C SER A 261 -25.57 0.37 13.86
N GLN A 262 -24.64 1.32 13.80
CA GLN A 262 -23.56 1.31 12.81
C GLN A 262 -22.53 0.21 13.10
N PHE A 263 -22.23 -0.02 14.37
CA PHE A 263 -21.20 -0.97 14.83
C PHE A 263 -21.77 -2.34 15.25
N GLY A 264 -23.09 -2.55 15.14
CA GLY A 264 -23.70 -3.84 15.42
C GLY A 264 -23.87 -4.18 16.90
N ASN A 265 -23.86 -3.18 17.79
CA ASN A 265 -24.01 -3.39 19.23
C ASN A 265 -25.48 -3.60 19.64
N VAL A 266 -26.01 -4.79 19.33
CA VAL A 266 -27.38 -5.19 19.67
C VAL A 266 -27.61 -5.28 21.18
N ASP A 267 -26.56 -5.59 21.97
CA ASP A 267 -26.63 -5.64 23.43
C ASP A 267 -26.95 -4.27 24.02
N PHE A 268 -26.30 -3.23 23.51
CA PHE A 268 -26.61 -1.86 23.89
C PHE A 268 -28.06 -1.49 23.54
N LEU A 269 -28.50 -1.76 22.31
CA LEU A 269 -29.88 -1.47 21.88
C LEU A 269 -30.92 -2.19 22.75
N LYS A 270 -30.70 -3.48 23.05
CA LYS A 270 -31.55 -4.27 23.96
C LYS A 270 -31.54 -3.70 25.38
N TYR A 271 -30.37 -3.30 25.88
CA TYR A 271 -30.25 -2.72 27.22
C TYR A 271 -31.05 -1.42 27.33
N ILE A 272 -30.85 -0.48 26.39
CA ILE A 272 -31.60 0.78 26.34
C ILE A 272 -33.10 0.56 26.22
N TYR A 273 -33.52 -0.37 25.36
CA TYR A 273 -34.93 -0.72 25.20
C TYR A 273 -35.57 -1.20 26.51
N ASN A 274 -34.85 -2.03 27.28
CA ASN A 274 -35.35 -2.60 28.53
C ASN A 274 -35.44 -1.57 29.67
N ILE A 275 -34.53 -0.60 29.74
CA ILE A 275 -34.51 0.39 30.84
C ILE A 275 -35.43 1.60 30.61
N GLY A 276 -35.90 1.83 29.40
CA GLY A 276 -36.44 3.12 28.97
C GLY A 276 -37.93 3.19 28.61
N ARG A 277 -38.83 2.40 29.23
CA ARG A 277 -40.26 2.34 28.85
C ARG A 277 -41.06 3.66 28.95
N ASP A 278 -40.59 4.65 29.70
CA ASP A 278 -41.32 5.92 29.89
C ASP A 278 -40.64 7.15 29.26
N ASP A 279 -39.31 7.12 29.01
CA ASP A 279 -38.51 8.25 28.48
C ASP A 279 -37.80 7.89 27.17
N HIS A 280 -38.63 7.51 26.22
CA HIS A 280 -38.26 6.88 24.96
C HIS A 280 -37.50 7.76 23.95
N ALA A 281 -37.14 9.02 24.24
CA ALA A 281 -36.57 9.93 23.24
C ALA A 281 -35.28 9.43 22.53
N TYR A 282 -34.48 8.56 23.16
CA TYR A 282 -33.23 7.99 22.60
C TYR A 282 -33.47 7.19 21.29
N LEU A 283 -34.34 6.18 21.35
CA LEU A 283 -34.57 5.27 20.22
C LEU A 283 -35.47 5.90 19.14
N TYR A 284 -36.23 6.94 19.50
CA TYR A 284 -37.35 7.44 18.71
C TYR A 284 -36.97 8.62 17.81
N GLN A 285 -35.86 9.30 18.10
CA GLN A 285 -35.41 10.46 17.33
C GLN A 285 -34.33 10.12 16.29
N LYS A 286 -33.85 8.87 16.24
CA LYS A 286 -32.68 8.49 15.45
C LYS A 286 -32.99 7.33 14.49
N PRO A 287 -32.43 7.33 13.26
CA PRO A 287 -32.73 6.33 12.24
C PRO A 287 -31.97 5.01 12.46
N HIS A 288 -32.09 4.41 13.65
CA HIS A 288 -31.36 3.19 14.03
C HIS A 288 -31.60 2.03 13.06
N LEU A 289 -32.85 1.85 12.59
CA LEU A 289 -33.17 0.78 11.64
C LEU A 289 -32.47 1.01 10.29
N SER A 290 -32.58 2.21 9.72
CA SER A 290 -31.90 2.55 8.46
C SER A 290 -30.39 2.39 8.54
N VAL A 291 -29.77 2.81 9.65
CA VAL A 291 -28.32 2.65 9.86
C VAL A 291 -27.97 1.16 10.00
N SER A 292 -28.74 0.39 10.76
CA SER A 292 -28.47 -1.05 10.90
C SER A 292 -28.56 -1.78 9.56
N LEU A 293 -29.54 -1.41 8.72
CA LEU A 293 -29.70 -1.95 7.36
C LEU A 293 -28.55 -1.55 6.44
N GLN A 294 -28.14 -0.28 6.45
CA GLN A 294 -27.06 0.24 5.60
C GLN A 294 -25.69 -0.35 5.94
N TYR A 295 -25.43 -0.66 7.22
CA TYR A 295 -24.15 -1.16 7.70
C TYR A 295 -24.11 -2.69 7.90
N GLY A 296 -25.11 -3.42 7.40
CA GLY A 296 -25.11 -4.89 7.42
C GLY A 296 -25.28 -5.51 8.81
N GLN A 297 -25.95 -4.81 9.73
CA GLN A 297 -26.15 -5.26 11.11
C GLN A 297 -27.49 -5.98 11.27
N LEU A 298 -27.56 -7.24 10.81
CA LEU A 298 -28.80 -8.01 10.77
C LEU A 298 -29.47 -8.16 12.15
N ASP A 299 -28.71 -8.49 13.19
CA ASP A 299 -29.26 -8.69 14.55
C ASP A 299 -29.87 -7.39 15.10
N CYS A 300 -29.23 -6.26 14.86
CA CYS A 300 -29.78 -4.95 15.20
C CYS A 300 -31.04 -4.64 14.40
N ALA A 301 -31.04 -4.90 13.08
CA ALA A 301 -32.20 -4.65 12.22
C ALA A 301 -33.41 -5.51 12.63
N LEU A 302 -33.22 -6.82 12.83
CA LEU A 302 -34.27 -7.73 13.26
C LEU A 302 -34.82 -7.35 14.63
N PHE A 303 -33.94 -7.05 15.60
CA PHE A 303 -34.36 -6.57 16.90
C PHE A 303 -35.22 -5.30 16.78
N LEU A 304 -34.81 -4.35 15.93
CA LEU A 304 -35.54 -3.09 15.74
C LEU A 304 -36.89 -3.30 15.04
N ILE A 305 -36.98 -4.23 14.08
CA ILE A 305 -38.24 -4.59 13.41
C ILE A 305 -39.21 -5.26 14.41
N GLU A 306 -38.72 -6.19 15.21
CA GLU A 306 -39.53 -6.98 16.16
C GLU A 306 -39.98 -6.18 17.39
N SER A 307 -39.30 -5.09 17.71
CA SER A 307 -39.61 -4.23 18.85
C SER A 307 -40.89 -3.38 18.68
N HIS A 308 -41.57 -3.48 17.51
CA HIS A 308 -42.86 -2.83 17.20
C HIS A 308 -42.91 -1.31 17.47
N TYR A 309 -41.85 -0.57 17.14
CA TYR A 309 -41.83 0.90 17.24
C TYR A 309 -42.82 1.55 16.27
N SER A 310 -43.50 2.63 16.66
CA SER A 310 -44.43 3.38 15.81
C SER A 310 -43.71 4.27 14.79
N ASP A 311 -44.19 4.26 13.54
CA ASP A 311 -43.84 5.18 12.43
C ASP A 311 -42.34 5.31 12.10
N ILE A 312 -41.63 4.18 11.92
CA ILE A 312 -40.24 4.20 11.46
C ILE A 312 -40.18 4.45 9.95
N LYS A 313 -39.42 5.47 9.54
CA LYS A 313 -39.09 5.73 8.15
C LYS A 313 -37.73 5.16 7.78
N VAL A 314 -37.70 4.27 6.80
CA VAL A 314 -36.47 3.64 6.28
C VAL A 314 -36.14 4.21 4.90
N SER A 315 -34.85 4.50 4.66
CA SER A 315 -34.40 5.02 3.37
C SER A 315 -34.62 4.00 2.25
N GLY A 316 -34.33 2.72 2.50
CA GLY A 316 -34.43 1.65 1.50
C GLY A 316 -33.05 1.07 1.15
N THR A 317 -31.97 1.77 1.48
CA THR A 317 -30.61 1.24 1.34
C THR A 317 -30.37 0.09 2.33
N ILE A 318 -30.03 -1.10 1.81
CA ILE A 318 -29.70 -2.29 2.60
C ILE A 318 -28.36 -2.86 2.13
N ASP A 319 -27.48 -3.21 3.07
CA ASP A 319 -26.21 -3.86 2.77
C ASP A 319 -26.42 -5.25 2.14
N SER A 320 -25.62 -5.56 1.12
CA SER A 320 -25.75 -6.81 0.37
C SER A 320 -25.52 -8.07 1.21
N THR A 321 -24.77 -7.98 2.31
CA THR A 321 -24.45 -9.13 3.17
C THR A 321 -25.63 -9.62 4.00
N ILE A 322 -26.65 -8.77 4.21
CA ILE A 322 -27.85 -9.12 5.00
C ILE A 322 -29.12 -9.18 4.15
N MET A 323 -29.03 -8.86 2.86
CA MET A 323 -30.17 -8.87 1.95
C MET A 323 -30.75 -10.27 1.82
N SER A 324 -32.03 -10.43 2.15
CA SER A 324 -32.75 -11.69 2.02
C SER A 324 -34.24 -11.44 1.80
N LEU A 325 -34.91 -12.43 1.21
CA LEU A 325 -36.36 -12.39 1.02
C LEU A 325 -37.11 -12.27 2.35
N ASP A 326 -36.65 -12.94 3.41
CA ASP A 326 -37.27 -12.87 4.74
C ASP A 326 -37.18 -11.45 5.33
N LEU A 327 -35.98 -10.83 5.28
CA LEU A 327 -35.79 -9.48 5.77
C LEU A 327 -36.69 -8.48 5.01
N VAL A 328 -36.72 -8.56 3.68
CA VAL A 328 -37.53 -7.66 2.85
C VAL A 328 -39.02 -7.88 3.11
N ARG A 329 -39.49 -9.12 3.24
CA ARG A 329 -40.88 -9.42 3.63
C ARG A 329 -41.23 -8.80 4.97
N ARG A 330 -40.40 -8.98 5.99
CA ARG A 330 -40.62 -8.37 7.32
C ARG A 330 -40.70 -6.85 7.25
N LEU A 331 -39.91 -6.20 6.39
CA LEU A 331 -39.97 -4.76 6.19
C LEU A 331 -41.30 -4.31 5.54
N PHE A 332 -41.76 -5.01 4.50
CA PHE A 332 -43.02 -4.69 3.82
C PHE A 332 -44.28 -5.06 4.62
N GLU A 333 -44.22 -6.15 5.38
CA GLU A 333 -45.34 -6.68 6.16
C GLU A 333 -45.48 -5.98 7.52
N SER A 334 -44.45 -5.24 7.95
CA SER A 334 -44.50 -4.50 9.21
C SER A 334 -45.45 -3.29 9.10
N PRO A 335 -46.50 -3.20 9.95
CA PRO A 335 -47.46 -2.11 9.89
C PRO A 335 -46.88 -0.77 10.36
N THR A 336 -45.70 -0.77 10.98
CA THR A 336 -45.09 0.43 11.56
C THR A 336 -43.88 0.95 10.79
N ILE A 337 -43.48 0.26 9.72
CA ILE A 337 -42.33 0.64 8.90
C ILE A 337 -42.82 1.22 7.58
N GLN A 338 -42.40 2.44 7.29
CA GLN A 338 -42.58 3.09 6.00
C GLN A 338 -41.25 3.09 5.23
N ILE A 339 -41.24 2.45 4.06
CA ILE A 339 -40.12 2.54 3.13
C ILE A 339 -40.31 3.81 2.29
N ASN A 340 -39.44 4.80 2.46
CA ASN A 340 -39.58 6.10 1.79
C ASN A 340 -39.06 6.12 0.35
N ASN A 341 -38.02 5.34 0.05
CA ASN A 341 -37.42 5.28 -1.28
C ASN A 341 -37.32 3.82 -1.74
N LEU A 342 -38.36 3.40 -2.47
CA LEU A 342 -38.44 2.05 -3.03
C LEU A 342 -37.35 1.80 -4.08
N ASP A 343 -36.90 2.83 -4.79
CA ASP A 343 -35.85 2.74 -5.80
C ASP A 343 -34.49 2.36 -5.18
N GLU A 344 -34.18 2.92 -4.01
CA GLU A 344 -32.98 2.54 -3.25
C GLU A 344 -33.02 1.09 -2.77
N LEU A 345 -34.20 0.61 -2.36
CA LEU A 345 -34.39 -0.79 -1.98
C LEU A 345 -34.19 -1.73 -3.16
N LEU A 346 -34.80 -1.43 -4.30
CA LEU A 346 -34.61 -2.19 -5.52
C LEU A 346 -33.14 -2.19 -5.97
N GLY A 347 -32.49 -1.03 -5.94
CA GLY A 347 -31.07 -0.90 -6.23
C GLY A 347 -30.21 -1.79 -5.32
N SER A 348 -30.56 -1.85 -4.03
CA SER A 348 -29.89 -2.72 -3.05
C SER A 348 -30.14 -4.21 -3.34
N ILE A 349 -31.37 -4.60 -3.72
CA ILE A 349 -31.73 -5.98 -4.07
C ILE A 349 -30.97 -6.44 -5.32
N VAL A 350 -30.93 -5.62 -6.37
CA VAL A 350 -30.19 -5.91 -7.59
C VAL A 350 -28.70 -6.01 -7.29
N LYS A 351 -28.15 -5.07 -6.51
CA LYS A 351 -26.74 -5.11 -6.08
C LYS A 351 -26.39 -6.39 -5.31
N ALA A 352 -27.31 -6.90 -4.51
CA ALA A 352 -27.14 -8.13 -3.74
C ALA A 352 -27.39 -9.43 -4.55
N ASN A 353 -27.77 -9.31 -5.82
CA ASN A 353 -28.08 -10.44 -6.72
C ASN A 353 -29.13 -11.41 -6.15
N GLN A 354 -30.26 -10.88 -5.68
CA GLN A 354 -31.33 -11.67 -5.06
C GLN A 354 -32.60 -11.72 -5.95
N PRO A 355 -32.68 -12.63 -6.95
CA PRO A 355 -33.77 -12.66 -7.92
C PRO A 355 -35.15 -12.94 -7.29
N ASP A 356 -35.23 -13.83 -6.30
CA ASP A 356 -36.50 -14.12 -5.60
C ASP A 356 -37.01 -12.91 -4.81
N THR A 357 -36.09 -12.19 -4.17
CA THR A 357 -36.38 -10.93 -3.45
C THR A 357 -36.81 -9.84 -4.42
N LEU A 358 -36.17 -9.75 -5.59
CA LEU A 358 -36.56 -8.82 -6.65
C LEU A 358 -37.96 -9.15 -7.18
N ALA A 359 -38.24 -10.43 -7.46
CA ALA A 359 -39.55 -10.88 -7.91
C ALA A 359 -40.66 -10.49 -6.91
N TYR A 360 -40.42 -10.66 -5.61
CA TYR A 360 -41.33 -10.22 -4.56
C TYR A 360 -41.50 -8.70 -4.55
N ALA A 361 -40.41 -7.93 -4.58
CA ALA A 361 -40.48 -6.47 -4.59
C ALA A 361 -41.21 -5.91 -5.83
N LEU A 362 -41.05 -6.56 -6.99
CA LEU A 362 -41.73 -6.19 -8.23
C LEU A 362 -43.24 -6.53 -8.25
N THR A 363 -43.78 -7.14 -7.19
CA THR A 363 -45.24 -7.32 -7.05
C THR A 363 -45.95 -6.03 -6.58
N PHE A 364 -45.20 -5.07 -6.06
CA PHE A 364 -45.70 -3.76 -5.66
C PHE A 364 -45.70 -2.80 -6.87
N ASP A 365 -46.60 -1.81 -6.84
CA ASP A 365 -46.70 -0.81 -7.91
C ASP A 365 -45.44 0.09 -7.93
N MET A 366 -44.86 0.27 -9.12
CA MET A 366 -43.54 0.89 -9.30
C MET A 366 -43.53 1.81 -10.51
N GLU A 367 -42.81 2.92 -10.38
CA GLU A 367 -42.59 3.82 -11.51
C GLU A 367 -41.63 3.17 -12.54
N MET A 368 -41.97 3.27 -13.83
CA MET A 368 -41.13 2.73 -14.90
C MET A 368 -39.72 3.34 -14.94
N ASN A 369 -39.58 4.60 -14.48
CA ASN A 369 -38.27 5.26 -14.39
C ASN A 369 -37.35 4.57 -13.39
N SER A 370 -37.88 4.06 -12.28
CA SER A 370 -37.14 3.27 -11.29
C SER A 370 -36.60 1.98 -11.90
N ILE A 371 -37.45 1.27 -12.64
CA ILE A 371 -37.09 0.02 -13.32
C ILE A 371 -36.01 0.28 -14.38
N TYR A 372 -36.12 1.38 -15.14
CA TYR A 372 -35.13 1.78 -16.15
C TYR A 372 -33.71 1.88 -15.57
N GLN A 373 -33.56 2.43 -14.37
CA GLN A 373 -32.26 2.61 -13.73
C GLN A 373 -31.62 1.29 -13.23
N LEU A 374 -32.41 0.21 -13.12
CA LEU A 374 -31.97 -1.09 -12.60
C LEU A 374 -31.49 -2.05 -13.69
N VAL A 375 -31.89 -1.83 -14.95
CA VAL A 375 -31.51 -2.71 -16.08
C VAL A 375 -30.00 -2.76 -16.22
N ILE A 376 -29.32 -1.61 -16.25
CA ILE A 376 -27.86 -1.56 -16.42
C ILE A 376 -27.10 -2.27 -15.27
N PRO A 377 -27.39 -2.00 -13.97
CA PRO A 377 -26.81 -2.78 -12.88
C PRO A 377 -27.04 -4.28 -12.98
N SER A 378 -28.20 -4.72 -13.49
CA SER A 378 -28.52 -6.16 -13.62
C SER A 378 -27.65 -6.88 -14.66
N LEU A 379 -27.11 -6.16 -15.65
CA LEU A 379 -26.25 -6.75 -16.69
C LEU A 379 -24.91 -7.27 -16.14
N ARG A 380 -24.61 -7.02 -14.88
CA ARG A 380 -23.34 -7.39 -14.24
C ARG A 380 -23.28 -8.82 -13.72
N PHE A 381 -24.41 -9.51 -13.70
CA PHE A 381 -24.51 -10.86 -13.16
C PHE A 381 -24.53 -11.88 -14.28
N GLU A 382 -23.85 -13.02 -14.09
CA GLU A 382 -23.81 -14.06 -15.13
C GLU A 382 -25.21 -14.60 -15.44
N ASP A 383 -26.04 -14.74 -14.40
CA ASP A 383 -27.44 -15.14 -14.52
C ASP A 383 -28.30 -13.97 -15.01
N ALA A 384 -28.84 -14.11 -16.23
CA ALA A 384 -29.71 -13.13 -16.85
C ALA A 384 -31.13 -13.06 -16.25
N THR A 385 -31.46 -13.84 -15.22
CA THR A 385 -32.80 -13.90 -14.61
C THR A 385 -33.30 -12.53 -14.16
N MET A 386 -32.50 -11.75 -13.41
CA MET A 386 -32.93 -10.42 -12.98
C MET A 386 -33.08 -9.45 -14.15
N THR A 387 -32.15 -9.48 -15.11
CA THR A 387 -32.24 -8.68 -16.34
C THR A 387 -33.52 -8.98 -17.09
N LYS A 388 -33.87 -10.26 -17.23
CA LYS A 388 -35.13 -10.69 -17.83
C LYS A 388 -36.34 -10.12 -17.09
N MET A 389 -36.39 -10.27 -15.76
CA MET A 389 -37.50 -9.76 -14.94
C MET A 389 -37.71 -8.25 -15.11
N LEU A 390 -36.61 -7.49 -15.25
CA LEU A 390 -36.67 -6.04 -15.46
C LEU A 390 -37.05 -5.69 -16.90
N LEU A 391 -36.49 -6.37 -17.91
CA LEU A 391 -36.78 -6.15 -19.33
C LEU A 391 -38.22 -6.54 -19.70
N ASP A 392 -38.78 -7.57 -19.07
CA ASP A 392 -40.18 -7.99 -19.25
C ASP A 392 -41.18 -6.87 -18.91
N ARG A 393 -40.75 -5.83 -18.17
CA ARG A 393 -41.57 -4.64 -17.89
C ARG A 393 -41.61 -3.62 -19.03
N PHE A 394 -40.74 -3.76 -20.03
CA PHE A 394 -40.67 -2.88 -21.19
C PHE A 394 -41.36 -3.47 -22.44
N THR A 395 -41.94 -4.66 -22.36
CA THR A 395 -42.56 -5.34 -23.52
C THR A 395 -43.68 -4.53 -24.15
N GLU A 396 -44.40 -3.73 -23.37
CA GLU A 396 -45.48 -2.86 -23.85
C GLU A 396 -44.99 -1.52 -24.43
N ILE A 397 -43.78 -1.08 -24.04
CA ILE A 397 -43.19 0.21 -24.44
C ILE A 397 -42.39 0.06 -25.75
N GLY A 398 -41.86 -1.14 -26.01
CA GLY A 398 -41.08 -1.47 -27.21
C GLY A 398 -39.57 -1.21 -27.06
N PRO A 399 -38.82 -1.22 -28.18
CA PRO A 399 -37.37 -1.02 -28.21
C PRO A 399 -36.95 0.22 -27.43
N THR A 400 -36.08 0.02 -26.45
CA THR A 400 -35.61 1.07 -25.53
C THR A 400 -34.10 1.13 -25.55
N GLN A 401 -33.55 2.34 -25.52
CA GLN A 401 -32.12 2.57 -25.44
C GLN A 401 -31.73 2.92 -24.00
N PHE A 402 -30.89 2.08 -23.39
CA PHE A 402 -30.46 2.25 -22.01
C PHE A 402 -29.15 3.04 -21.96
N SER A 403 -29.21 4.20 -21.31
CA SER A 403 -28.05 5.04 -21.07
C SER A 403 -27.20 4.44 -19.95
N PHE A 404 -25.90 4.33 -20.17
CA PHE A 404 -24.98 3.83 -19.17
C PHE A 404 -23.64 4.55 -19.26
N LEU A 405 -22.92 4.51 -18.14
CA LEU A 405 -21.60 5.09 -18.03
C LEU A 405 -20.57 4.10 -18.57
N SER A 406 -19.66 4.59 -19.42
CA SER A 406 -18.68 3.78 -20.15
C SER A 406 -17.67 3.08 -19.23
N ASP A 407 -17.43 3.60 -18.03
CA ASP A 407 -16.64 2.97 -16.96
C ASP A 407 -17.22 1.63 -16.47
N ARG A 408 -18.49 1.35 -16.74
CA ARG A 408 -19.18 0.13 -16.29
C ARG A 408 -19.17 -1.01 -17.31
N PHE A 409 -18.57 -0.82 -18.48
CA PHE A 409 -18.56 -1.81 -19.56
C PHE A 409 -17.86 -3.12 -19.18
N THR A 410 -16.76 -3.03 -18.43
CA THR A 410 -15.95 -4.20 -18.04
C THR A 410 -16.71 -5.15 -17.12
N ALA A 411 -17.70 -4.64 -16.38
CA ALA A 411 -18.52 -5.41 -15.48
C ALA A 411 -19.70 -6.12 -16.18
N ILE A 412 -19.99 -5.84 -17.45
CA ILE A 412 -21.14 -6.42 -18.16
C ILE A 412 -20.85 -7.88 -18.52
N GLN A 413 -21.82 -8.75 -18.27
CA GLN A 413 -21.78 -10.17 -18.57
C GLN A 413 -22.41 -10.48 -19.94
N PRO A 414 -21.88 -11.47 -20.70
CA PRO A 414 -22.35 -11.76 -22.05
C PRO A 414 -23.83 -12.15 -22.15
N GLN A 415 -24.30 -13.04 -21.26
CA GLN A 415 -25.66 -13.59 -21.36
C GLN A 415 -26.76 -12.52 -21.14
N PRO A 416 -26.73 -11.69 -20.09
CA PRO A 416 -27.69 -10.59 -19.95
C PRO A 416 -27.64 -9.59 -21.10
N LEU A 417 -26.44 -9.30 -21.62
CA LEU A 417 -26.28 -8.37 -22.73
C LEU A 417 -26.88 -8.91 -24.02
N GLU A 418 -26.62 -10.17 -24.33
CA GLU A 418 -27.23 -10.86 -25.48
C GLU A 418 -28.76 -10.88 -25.35
N LEU A 419 -29.29 -11.17 -24.15
CA LEU A 419 -30.72 -11.10 -23.89
C LEU A 419 -31.29 -9.70 -24.14
N LEU A 420 -30.61 -8.65 -23.67
CA LEU A 420 -31.02 -7.26 -23.89
C LEU A 420 -31.17 -6.96 -25.39
N TYR A 421 -30.18 -7.33 -26.20
CA TYR A 421 -30.25 -7.14 -27.66
C TYR A 421 -31.29 -8.04 -28.33
N ALA A 422 -31.41 -9.30 -27.90
CA ALA A 422 -32.40 -10.24 -28.43
C ALA A 422 -33.85 -9.77 -28.21
N MET A 423 -34.09 -9.01 -27.14
CA MET A 423 -35.38 -8.36 -26.86
C MET A 423 -35.57 -7.03 -27.61
N GLY A 424 -34.63 -6.64 -28.48
CA GLY A 424 -34.72 -5.44 -29.31
C GLY A 424 -34.30 -4.15 -28.60
N HIS A 425 -33.73 -4.24 -27.40
CA HIS A 425 -33.17 -3.09 -26.70
C HIS A 425 -31.73 -2.82 -27.11
N SER A 426 -31.20 -1.65 -26.74
CA SER A 426 -29.83 -1.28 -27.07
C SER A 426 -29.17 -0.47 -25.96
N LEU A 427 -27.84 -0.41 -26.01
CA LEU A 427 -27.04 0.40 -25.10
C LEU A 427 -26.65 1.73 -25.75
N ARG A 428 -26.55 2.78 -24.94
CA ARG A 428 -25.97 4.08 -25.33
C ARG A 428 -25.02 4.55 -24.25
N THR A 429 -23.76 4.77 -24.63
CA THR A 429 -22.84 5.45 -23.72
C THR A 429 -23.26 6.90 -23.59
N THR A 430 -23.52 7.34 -22.37
CA THR A 430 -23.51 8.77 -22.08
C THR A 430 -22.05 9.19 -21.98
N PRO A 431 -21.56 10.12 -22.82
CA PRO A 431 -20.23 10.67 -22.62
C PRO A 431 -20.23 11.32 -21.24
N GLN A 432 -19.47 10.76 -20.29
CA GLN A 432 -19.19 11.46 -19.06
C GLN A 432 -18.51 12.78 -19.46
N PHE A 433 -19.11 13.90 -19.05
CA PHE A 433 -18.54 15.23 -19.27
C PHE A 433 -17.04 15.22 -18.96
N LEU A 434 -16.20 15.53 -19.94
CA LEU A 434 -14.85 16.09 -19.76
C LEU A 434 -13.88 15.31 -18.85
N VAL A 435 -14.12 14.03 -18.53
CA VAL A 435 -13.09 13.24 -17.83
C VAL A 435 -12.05 12.86 -18.88
N MET A 436 -11.02 13.70 -18.98
CA MET A 436 -9.81 13.51 -19.80
C MET A 436 -9.00 12.28 -19.41
N TYR A 437 -9.42 11.57 -18.37
CA TYR A 437 -8.75 10.39 -17.85
C TYR A 437 -9.62 9.16 -18.12
N PRO A 438 -9.02 8.04 -18.51
CA PRO A 438 -9.70 6.77 -18.33
C PRO A 438 -10.18 6.66 -16.87
N PRO A 439 -11.46 6.34 -16.63
CA PRO A 439 -11.96 6.12 -15.27
C PRO A 439 -11.07 5.09 -14.58
N GLU A 440 -10.82 5.20 -13.27
CA GLU A 440 -9.95 4.30 -12.49
C GLU A 440 -10.11 2.84 -12.95
N TRP A 441 -9.21 2.40 -13.82
CA TRP A 441 -9.30 1.09 -14.46
C TRP A 441 -8.98 0.04 -13.40
N ASP A 442 -9.90 -0.87 -13.15
CA ASP A 442 -9.76 -1.96 -12.18
C ASP A 442 -8.94 -3.15 -12.73
N ASP A 443 -8.17 -2.91 -13.79
CA ASP A 443 -7.45 -3.92 -14.59
C ASP A 443 -8.33 -5.06 -15.17
N THR A 444 -9.67 -5.00 -15.03
CA THR A 444 -10.57 -6.04 -15.57
C THR A 444 -10.71 -5.87 -17.08
N PRO A 445 -10.29 -6.84 -17.91
CA PRO A 445 -10.32 -6.69 -19.35
C PRO A 445 -11.76 -6.80 -19.87
N LEU A 446 -12.06 -6.08 -20.94
CA LEU A 446 -13.32 -6.29 -21.66
C LEU A 446 -13.30 -7.66 -22.37
N SER A 447 -14.30 -8.50 -22.06
CA SER A 447 -14.46 -9.82 -22.69
C SER A 447 -14.61 -9.69 -24.21
N SER A 448 -13.99 -10.62 -24.96
CA SER A 448 -14.11 -10.66 -26.44
C SER A 448 -15.55 -10.89 -26.85
N GLN A 449 -16.28 -11.68 -26.08
CA GLN A 449 -17.68 -11.97 -26.32
C GLN A 449 -18.52 -10.70 -26.22
N ILE A 450 -18.23 -9.81 -25.27
CA ILE A 450 -18.93 -8.52 -25.15
C ILE A 450 -18.67 -7.66 -26.39
N ILE A 451 -17.42 -7.52 -26.83
CA ILE A 451 -17.10 -6.76 -28.05
C ILE A 451 -17.79 -7.38 -29.27
N GLN A 452 -17.77 -8.70 -29.39
CA GLN A 452 -18.43 -9.42 -30.50
C GLN A 452 -19.94 -9.18 -30.48
N ILE A 453 -20.59 -9.31 -29.33
CA ILE A 453 -22.03 -9.06 -29.17
C ILE A 453 -22.33 -7.61 -29.55
N VAL A 454 -21.65 -6.62 -28.95
CA VAL A 454 -21.95 -5.21 -29.24
C VAL A 454 -21.65 -4.87 -30.71
N SER A 455 -20.53 -5.33 -31.26
CA SER A 455 -20.18 -5.09 -32.68
C SER A 455 -21.13 -5.76 -33.67
N TYR A 456 -21.75 -6.87 -33.28
CA TYR A 456 -22.76 -7.56 -34.08
C TYR A 456 -24.08 -6.77 -34.10
N TYR A 457 -24.49 -6.21 -32.97
CA TYR A 457 -25.79 -5.52 -32.83
C TYR A 457 -25.72 -4.00 -33.04
N GLN A 458 -24.56 -3.35 -32.93
CA GLN A 458 -24.42 -1.88 -33.00
C GLN A 458 -23.11 -1.44 -33.71
N PRO A 459 -23.11 -0.28 -34.42
CA PRO A 459 -21.89 0.31 -34.95
C PRO A 459 -20.94 0.71 -33.83
N ILE A 460 -19.70 0.20 -33.87
CA ILE A 460 -18.71 0.36 -32.79
C ILE A 460 -18.43 1.85 -32.50
N HIS A 461 -18.26 2.69 -33.53
CA HIS A 461 -17.84 4.08 -33.38
C HIS A 461 -18.92 5.04 -32.87
N GLU A 462 -20.21 4.68 -33.01
CA GLU A 462 -21.32 5.51 -32.49
C GLU A 462 -21.72 5.10 -31.07
N THR A 463 -21.28 3.92 -30.62
CA THR A 463 -21.85 3.27 -29.43
C THR A 463 -20.81 2.94 -28.36
N ILE A 464 -19.58 2.62 -28.74
CA ILE A 464 -18.48 2.30 -27.81
C ILE A 464 -17.34 3.31 -28.02
N PRO A 465 -16.95 4.07 -26.97
CA PRO A 465 -15.75 4.91 -27.03
C PRO A 465 -14.51 4.09 -27.40
N PRO A 466 -13.63 4.55 -28.32
CA PRO A 466 -12.44 3.80 -28.73
C PRO A 466 -11.54 3.34 -27.58
N TRP A 467 -11.46 4.11 -26.49
CA TRP A 467 -10.68 3.73 -25.31
C TRP A 467 -11.21 2.46 -24.60
N VAL A 468 -12.52 2.18 -24.68
CA VAL A 468 -13.13 0.95 -24.12
C VAL A 468 -12.68 -0.27 -24.90
N ILE A 469 -12.40 -0.12 -26.19
CA ILE A 469 -11.83 -1.19 -27.03
C ILE A 469 -10.36 -1.38 -26.67
N MET A 470 -9.63 -0.28 -26.48
CA MET A 470 -8.21 -0.29 -26.10
C MET A 470 -7.96 -1.04 -24.79
N THR A 471 -8.87 -0.97 -23.81
CA THR A 471 -8.70 -1.65 -22.51
C THR A 471 -8.56 -3.17 -22.65
N ARG A 472 -9.16 -3.79 -23.67
CA ARG A 472 -8.95 -5.21 -23.96
C ARG A 472 -7.48 -5.54 -24.24
N TYR A 473 -6.80 -4.66 -24.98
CA TYR A 473 -5.42 -4.86 -25.43
C TYR A 473 -4.38 -4.63 -24.34
N THR A 474 -4.84 -4.37 -23.11
CA THR A 474 -3.99 -4.46 -21.93
C THR A 474 -3.63 -5.91 -21.59
N GLN A 475 -4.46 -6.90 -21.98
CA GLN A 475 -4.23 -8.32 -21.65
C GLN A 475 -4.15 -9.25 -22.87
N TYR A 476 -4.62 -8.81 -24.03
CA TYR A 476 -4.69 -9.63 -25.24
C TYR A 476 -4.00 -8.97 -26.44
N ASP A 477 -3.43 -9.77 -27.33
CA ASP A 477 -2.82 -9.33 -28.59
C ASP A 477 -3.52 -9.91 -29.83
N ASP A 478 -4.77 -10.35 -29.67
CA ASP A 478 -5.62 -10.92 -30.71
C ASP A 478 -6.43 -9.85 -31.46
N ASN A 479 -6.80 -10.11 -32.72
CA ASN A 479 -7.59 -9.17 -33.54
C ASN A 479 -7.00 -7.74 -33.58
N ILE A 480 -5.67 -7.63 -33.76
CA ILE A 480 -4.94 -6.36 -33.67
C ILE A 480 -5.46 -5.25 -34.62
N GLU A 481 -6.15 -5.63 -35.69
CA GLU A 481 -6.78 -4.68 -36.62
C GLU A 481 -7.86 -3.84 -35.94
N LEU A 482 -8.61 -4.39 -34.98
CA LEU A 482 -9.59 -3.64 -34.21
C LEU A 482 -8.91 -2.60 -33.29
N LEU A 483 -7.72 -2.92 -32.74
CA LEU A 483 -6.91 -1.95 -32.01
C LEU A 483 -6.43 -0.82 -32.94
N LYS A 484 -5.93 -1.15 -34.13
CA LYS A 484 -5.48 -0.14 -35.10
C LYS A 484 -6.62 0.78 -35.52
N GLU A 485 -7.80 0.22 -35.76
CA GLU A 485 -9.02 0.98 -36.04
C GLU A 485 -9.36 1.92 -34.88
N ALA A 486 -9.40 1.40 -33.63
CA ALA A 486 -9.65 2.19 -32.44
C ALA A 486 -8.63 3.34 -32.26
N ILE A 487 -7.33 3.08 -32.43
CA ILE A 487 -6.26 4.09 -32.36
C ILE A 487 -6.44 5.16 -33.45
N SER A 488 -6.84 4.77 -34.66
CA SER A 488 -7.02 5.70 -35.78
C SER A 488 -8.13 6.74 -35.53
N HIS A 489 -9.10 6.44 -34.68
CA HIS A 489 -10.21 7.31 -34.31
C HIS A 489 -9.91 8.24 -33.12
N VAL A 490 -8.71 8.14 -32.56
CA VAL A 490 -8.31 8.78 -31.29
C VAL A 490 -7.40 10.00 -31.55
N GLN A 491 -7.57 10.69 -32.69
CA GLN A 491 -6.66 11.75 -33.17
C GLN A 491 -6.71 13.10 -32.41
N ASP A 492 -7.19 13.14 -31.16
CA ASP A 492 -7.32 14.37 -30.37
C ASP A 492 -6.39 14.38 -29.14
N ASN A 493 -5.78 15.53 -28.82
CA ASN A 493 -4.72 15.67 -27.80
C ASN A 493 -5.07 15.14 -26.40
N SER A 494 -6.36 15.06 -26.05
CA SER A 494 -6.85 14.55 -24.75
C SER A 494 -6.67 13.03 -24.58
N THR A 495 -6.33 12.30 -25.63
CA THR A 495 -6.28 10.83 -25.64
C THR A 495 -4.87 10.24 -25.61
N ASN A 496 -3.85 11.10 -25.61
CA ASN A 496 -2.45 10.71 -25.47
C ASN A 496 -2.19 9.92 -24.17
N GLU A 497 -2.89 10.26 -23.10
CA GLU A 497 -2.75 9.58 -21.81
C GLU A 497 -3.31 8.15 -21.82
N THR A 498 -4.44 7.92 -22.48
CA THR A 498 -5.01 6.57 -22.65
C THR A 498 -4.05 5.64 -23.42
N ILE A 499 -3.41 6.17 -24.47
CA ILE A 499 -2.41 5.43 -25.24
C ILE A 499 -1.18 5.14 -24.39
N CYS A 500 -0.73 6.08 -23.55
CA CYS A 500 0.39 5.86 -22.63
C CYS A 500 0.10 4.76 -21.60
N ILE A 501 -1.10 4.75 -21.00
CA ILE A 501 -1.49 3.72 -20.02
C ILE A 501 -1.60 2.36 -20.72
N LEU A 502 -2.21 2.30 -21.92
CA LEU A 502 -2.23 1.07 -22.72
C LEU A 502 -0.81 0.56 -23.00
N LEU A 503 0.11 1.43 -23.42
CA LEU A 503 1.51 1.06 -23.67
C LEU A 503 2.19 0.51 -22.42
N GLU A 504 2.00 1.17 -21.28
CA GLU A 504 2.61 0.75 -20.02
C GLU A 504 2.13 -0.65 -19.62
N ILE A 505 0.82 -0.92 -19.70
CA ILE A 505 0.27 -2.23 -19.37
C ILE A 505 0.67 -3.28 -20.42
N ALA A 506 0.68 -2.93 -21.71
CA ALA A 506 1.16 -3.83 -22.77
C ALA A 506 2.63 -4.20 -22.59
N CYS A 507 3.47 -3.25 -22.16
CA CYS A 507 4.87 -3.49 -21.82
C CYS A 507 5.02 -4.39 -20.58
N LYS A 508 4.20 -4.18 -19.56
CA LYS A 508 4.13 -5.03 -18.36
C LYS A 508 3.80 -6.48 -18.71
N ASN A 509 2.85 -6.68 -19.63
CA ASN A 509 2.32 -7.99 -19.99
C ASN A 509 3.01 -8.66 -21.20
N GLY A 510 4.01 -8.01 -21.81
CA GLY A 510 4.78 -8.59 -22.92
C GLY A 510 4.04 -8.60 -24.27
N LEU A 511 3.03 -7.75 -24.44
CA LEU A 511 2.16 -7.73 -25.63
C LEU A 511 2.81 -6.99 -26.81
N ILE A 512 3.85 -7.59 -27.40
CA ILE A 512 4.67 -6.93 -28.41
C ILE A 512 3.86 -6.41 -29.62
N LYS A 513 2.85 -7.15 -30.09
CA LYS A 513 2.02 -6.71 -31.24
C LYS A 513 1.20 -5.47 -30.93
N VAL A 514 0.79 -5.28 -29.66
CA VAL A 514 0.09 -4.08 -29.20
C VAL A 514 1.04 -2.89 -29.21
N VAL A 515 2.25 -3.08 -28.69
CA VAL A 515 3.31 -2.05 -28.69
C VAL A 515 3.71 -1.65 -30.12
N GLU A 516 3.76 -2.60 -31.06
CA GLU A 516 4.05 -2.36 -32.48
C GLU A 516 2.97 -1.53 -33.19
N CYS A 517 1.73 -1.55 -32.71
CA CYS A 517 0.63 -0.80 -33.33
C CYS A 517 0.65 0.70 -33.05
N ILE A 518 1.46 1.14 -32.07
CA ILE A 518 1.50 2.53 -31.65
C ILE A 518 2.74 3.20 -32.26
N PRO A 519 2.59 4.32 -33.00
CA PRO A 519 3.71 4.96 -33.68
C PRO A 519 4.87 5.28 -32.72
N SER A 520 6.09 4.97 -33.14
CA SER A 520 7.30 5.10 -32.32
C SER A 520 7.52 6.49 -31.74
N LEU A 521 7.24 7.57 -32.50
CA LEU A 521 7.38 8.94 -32.03
C LEU A 521 6.47 9.23 -30.81
N TYR A 522 5.22 8.75 -30.84
CA TYR A 522 4.26 8.94 -29.76
C TYR A 522 4.70 8.24 -28.46
N ALA A 523 5.27 7.03 -28.58
CA ALA A 523 5.74 6.28 -27.43
C ALA A 523 6.90 6.97 -26.70
N TRP A 524 7.78 7.69 -27.44
CA TRP A 524 8.97 8.30 -26.83
C TRP A 524 8.81 9.77 -26.42
N GLU A 525 7.92 10.53 -27.06
CA GLU A 525 7.70 11.96 -26.73
C GLU A 525 6.85 12.16 -25.46
N ASN A 526 5.97 11.22 -25.11
CA ASN A 526 4.98 11.39 -24.02
C ASN A 526 5.13 10.46 -22.80
N GLY A 527 6.04 9.46 -22.83
CA GLY A 527 6.18 8.47 -21.74
C GLY A 527 7.41 7.55 -21.85
N SER A 528 8.45 7.97 -22.58
CA SER A 528 9.55 7.13 -23.09
C SER A 528 10.23 6.21 -22.09
N THR A 529 10.57 6.76 -20.92
CA THR A 529 11.46 6.05 -19.98
C THR A 529 10.67 5.07 -19.11
N SER A 530 9.41 5.38 -18.80
CA SER A 530 8.55 4.50 -18.03
C SER A 530 8.22 3.23 -18.81
N ILE A 531 7.87 3.30 -20.09
CA ILE A 531 7.48 2.09 -20.86
C ILE A 531 8.63 1.08 -21.01
N PHE A 532 9.86 1.54 -21.25
CA PHE A 532 11.03 0.68 -21.32
C PHE A 532 11.36 0.09 -19.95
N GLN A 533 11.31 0.93 -18.91
CA GLN A 533 11.55 0.50 -17.54
C GLN A 533 10.49 -0.53 -17.10
N THR A 534 9.22 -0.34 -17.42
CA THR A 534 8.12 -1.26 -17.13
C THR A 534 8.33 -2.61 -17.82
N ALA A 535 8.75 -2.64 -19.09
CA ALA A 535 9.08 -3.88 -19.78
C ALA A 535 10.25 -4.62 -19.10
N VAL A 536 11.30 -3.90 -18.69
CA VAL A 536 12.45 -4.48 -17.98
C VAL A 536 12.06 -5.01 -16.60
N ASP A 537 11.31 -4.23 -15.82
CA ASP A 537 10.87 -4.57 -14.47
C ASP A 537 10.02 -5.85 -14.46
N ASN A 538 9.26 -6.10 -15.53
CA ASN A 538 8.42 -7.28 -15.71
C ASN A 538 9.09 -8.39 -16.53
N GLN A 539 10.41 -8.29 -16.77
CA GLN A 539 11.21 -9.28 -17.51
C GLN A 539 10.73 -9.55 -18.95
N GLN A 540 9.99 -8.61 -19.55
CA GLN A 540 9.47 -8.70 -20.91
C GLN A 540 10.53 -8.27 -21.93
N TYR A 541 11.64 -9.02 -21.97
CA TYR A 541 12.85 -8.60 -22.71
C TYR A 541 12.64 -8.47 -24.22
N GLN A 542 11.72 -9.23 -24.83
CA GLN A 542 11.41 -9.06 -26.25
C GLN A 542 10.84 -7.67 -26.55
N VAL A 543 9.92 -7.20 -25.71
CA VAL A 543 9.37 -5.84 -25.80
C VAL A 543 10.48 -4.82 -25.52
N ALA A 544 11.31 -5.05 -24.51
CA ALA A 544 12.44 -4.17 -24.20
C ALA A 544 13.44 -4.05 -25.37
N TYR A 545 13.76 -5.15 -26.07
CA TYR A 545 14.61 -5.12 -27.26
C TYR A 545 13.97 -4.30 -28.38
N TYR A 546 12.69 -4.53 -28.67
CA TYR A 546 11.96 -3.76 -29.69
C TYR A 546 11.96 -2.26 -29.38
N LEU A 547 11.68 -1.90 -28.13
CA LEU A 547 11.71 -0.53 -27.65
C LEU A 547 13.12 0.07 -27.78
N ALA A 548 14.16 -0.65 -27.34
CA ALA A 548 15.55 -0.20 -27.42
C ALA A 548 16.01 0.06 -28.86
N GLU A 549 15.71 -0.85 -29.79
CA GLU A 549 16.03 -0.64 -31.21
C GLU A 549 15.28 0.55 -31.79
N THR A 550 14.01 0.68 -31.46
CA THR A 550 13.17 1.79 -31.93
C THR A 550 13.67 3.14 -31.40
N PHE A 551 14.09 3.18 -30.14
CA PHE A 551 14.74 4.34 -29.53
C PHE A 551 16.03 4.71 -30.27
N ILE A 552 16.95 3.76 -30.46
CA ILE A 552 18.21 4.00 -31.13
C ILE A 552 18.00 4.47 -32.57
N LYS A 553 17.09 3.85 -33.33
CA LYS A 553 16.74 4.27 -34.70
C LYS A 553 16.23 5.72 -34.75
N THR A 554 15.52 6.16 -33.71
CA THR A 554 14.90 7.50 -33.65
C THR A 554 15.87 8.58 -33.13
N PHE A 555 16.76 8.23 -32.19
CA PHE A 555 17.51 9.21 -31.40
C PHE A 555 19.04 9.12 -31.49
N ALA A 556 19.64 8.08 -32.10
CA ALA A 556 21.10 7.91 -32.14
C ALA A 556 21.89 9.11 -32.73
N GLY A 557 21.26 9.94 -33.56
CA GLY A 557 21.88 11.15 -34.14
C GLY A 557 21.50 12.48 -33.47
N LYS A 558 20.70 12.48 -32.40
CA LYS A 558 20.12 13.70 -31.79
C LYS A 558 20.58 13.96 -30.35
N VAL A 559 21.65 13.29 -29.92
CA VAL A 559 22.10 13.25 -28.51
C VAL A 559 22.45 14.63 -27.94
N ASP A 560 22.85 15.58 -28.79
CA ASP A 560 23.21 16.95 -28.37
C ASP A 560 22.03 17.95 -28.33
N GLN A 561 20.78 17.50 -28.57
CA GLN A 561 19.60 18.39 -28.52
C GLN A 561 19.07 18.53 -27.08
N SER A 562 19.00 19.77 -26.60
CA SER A 562 18.68 20.17 -25.21
C SER A 562 17.36 19.64 -24.64
N HIS A 563 16.44 19.12 -25.46
CA HIS A 563 15.14 18.60 -25.03
C HIS A 563 15.16 17.12 -24.60
N LEU A 564 16.26 16.38 -24.82
CA LEU A 564 16.38 14.93 -24.53
C LEU A 564 17.41 14.59 -23.44
N VAL A 565 17.98 15.60 -22.78
CA VAL A 565 19.20 15.49 -21.94
C VAL A 565 19.10 14.43 -20.83
N ASN A 566 17.90 14.07 -20.37
CA ASN A 566 17.71 13.11 -19.29
C ASN A 566 17.26 11.71 -19.75
N THR A 567 16.80 11.54 -20.99
CA THR A 567 16.21 10.27 -21.47
C THR A 567 17.23 9.14 -21.55
N PRO A 568 18.43 9.32 -22.14
CA PRO A 568 19.47 8.28 -22.14
C PRO A 568 19.90 7.87 -20.74
N GLN A 569 19.98 8.85 -19.82
CA GLN A 569 20.34 8.61 -18.43
C GLN A 569 19.35 7.67 -17.73
N LEU A 570 18.05 7.93 -17.90
CA LEU A 570 16.98 7.12 -17.32
C LEU A 570 16.94 5.69 -17.91
N ILE A 571 17.22 5.54 -19.21
CA ILE A 571 17.36 4.22 -19.84
C ILE A 571 18.52 3.43 -19.23
N LEU A 572 19.70 4.05 -19.04
CA LEU A 572 20.83 3.37 -18.40
C LEU A 572 20.52 2.96 -16.95
N VAL A 573 19.76 3.77 -16.22
CA VAL A 573 19.27 3.41 -14.88
C VAL A 573 18.30 2.23 -14.94
N ALA A 574 17.43 2.16 -15.95
CA ALA A 574 16.54 1.03 -16.16
C ALA A 574 17.31 -0.25 -16.55
N LEU A 575 18.39 -0.16 -17.33
CA LEU A 575 19.24 -1.33 -17.66
C LEU A 575 19.81 -2.03 -16.42
N ASN A 576 20.10 -1.28 -15.36
CA ASN A 576 20.55 -1.84 -14.10
C ASN A 576 19.52 -2.82 -13.49
N ARG A 577 18.25 -2.78 -13.91
CA ARG A 577 17.18 -3.66 -13.40
C ARG A 577 17.05 -4.97 -14.16
N VAL A 578 17.78 -5.16 -15.26
CA VAL A 578 17.79 -6.42 -16.02
C VAL A 578 18.57 -7.48 -15.25
N ASP A 579 17.91 -8.55 -14.81
CA ASP A 579 18.56 -9.61 -14.04
C ASP A 579 19.29 -10.63 -14.91
N ASP A 580 18.74 -10.97 -16.08
CA ASP A 580 19.39 -11.90 -17.02
C ASP A 580 20.65 -11.30 -17.66
N ASP A 581 21.80 -11.95 -17.48
CA ASP A 581 23.10 -11.45 -17.98
C ASP A 581 23.15 -11.33 -19.50
N ARG A 582 22.49 -12.24 -20.21
CA ARG A 582 22.46 -12.22 -21.68
C ARG A 582 21.59 -11.07 -22.18
N ALA A 583 20.45 -10.83 -21.56
CA ALA A 583 19.56 -9.72 -21.85
C ALA A 583 20.23 -8.38 -21.54
N PHE A 584 20.89 -8.29 -20.38
CA PHE A 584 21.67 -7.13 -20.00
C PHE A 584 22.75 -6.83 -21.05
N GLN A 585 23.55 -7.82 -21.43
CA GLN A 585 24.60 -7.65 -22.43
C GLN A 585 24.04 -7.28 -23.81
N THR A 586 22.89 -7.85 -24.19
CA THR A 586 22.24 -7.54 -25.46
C THR A 586 21.76 -6.09 -25.49
N LEU A 587 21.04 -5.65 -24.45
CA LEU A 587 20.59 -4.27 -24.32
C LEU A 587 21.77 -3.30 -24.20
N TRP A 588 22.80 -3.65 -23.44
CA TRP A 588 24.03 -2.88 -23.29
C TRP A 588 24.72 -2.64 -24.64
N ASN A 589 24.67 -3.64 -25.54
CA ASN A 589 25.17 -3.54 -26.90
C ASN A 589 24.26 -2.72 -27.82
N ILE A 590 22.93 -2.84 -27.70
CA ILE A 590 21.98 -2.01 -28.45
C ILE A 590 22.21 -0.53 -28.12
N PHE A 591 22.42 -0.22 -26.85
CA PHE A 591 22.68 1.13 -26.36
C PHE A 591 24.17 1.54 -26.41
N LYS A 592 25.02 0.92 -27.24
CA LYS A 592 26.44 1.28 -27.42
C LYS A 592 26.72 2.79 -27.47
N PRO A 593 25.95 3.61 -28.23
CA PRO A 593 26.17 5.07 -28.25
C PRO A 593 26.08 5.76 -26.89
N PHE A 594 25.35 5.18 -25.94
CA PHE A 594 25.20 5.71 -24.58
C PHE A 594 26.05 4.96 -23.55
N THR A 595 26.20 3.64 -23.69
CA THR A 595 26.94 2.81 -22.74
C THR A 595 28.46 2.97 -22.83
N THR A 596 28.98 3.63 -23.86
CA THR A 596 30.40 4.04 -23.97
C THR A 596 30.66 5.46 -23.44
N ASN A 597 29.62 6.28 -23.25
CA ASN A 597 29.74 7.63 -22.72
C ASN A 597 30.03 7.61 -21.21
N SER A 598 31.21 8.09 -20.81
CA SER A 598 31.66 8.05 -19.41
C SER A 598 30.78 8.86 -18.47
N GLU A 599 30.23 9.99 -18.91
CA GLU A 599 29.40 10.87 -18.08
C GLU A 599 28.05 10.21 -17.79
N LEU A 600 27.39 9.69 -18.82
CA LEU A 600 26.11 8.98 -18.66
C LEU A 600 26.27 7.74 -17.77
N VAL A 601 27.31 6.94 -17.99
CA VAL A 601 27.55 5.74 -17.17
C VAL A 601 27.93 6.12 -15.73
N SER A 602 28.77 7.14 -15.53
CA SER A 602 29.13 7.62 -14.17
C SER A 602 27.91 8.13 -13.42
N ASN A 603 27.06 8.91 -14.08
CA ASN A 603 25.80 9.37 -13.51
C ASN A 603 24.90 8.17 -13.20
N ALA A 604 24.85 7.14 -14.05
CA ALA A 604 23.98 5.98 -13.86
C ALA A 604 24.41 5.13 -12.65
N LEU A 605 25.72 4.96 -12.44
CA LEU A 605 26.27 4.33 -11.23
C LEU A 605 25.87 5.11 -9.96
N GLY A 606 25.86 6.43 -10.05
CA GLY A 606 25.45 7.32 -8.98
C GLY A 606 23.95 7.39 -8.74
N SER A 607 23.14 7.28 -9.79
CA SER A 607 21.69 7.51 -9.74
C SER A 607 20.85 6.24 -9.58
N LEU A 608 21.46 5.08 -9.30
CA LEU A 608 20.67 3.88 -9.01
C LEU A 608 19.75 4.19 -7.82
N LEU A 609 18.45 4.13 -8.12
CA LEU A 609 17.34 4.63 -7.32
C LEU A 609 17.38 4.15 -5.87
N LYS A 610 16.65 4.86 -4.98
CA LYS A 610 16.40 4.49 -3.58
C LYS A 610 16.19 2.98 -3.46
N VAL A 611 17.24 2.28 -3.06
CA VAL A 611 17.26 0.83 -2.97
C VAL A 611 16.43 0.44 -1.75
N ASN A 612 15.43 -0.43 -1.93
CA ASN A 612 14.92 -1.17 -0.79
C ASN A 612 16.11 -1.95 -0.23
N LEU A 613 16.52 -1.64 1.00
CA LEU A 613 17.72 -2.22 1.63
C LEU A 613 17.71 -3.76 1.58
N ALA A 614 16.54 -4.39 1.48
CA ALA A 614 16.39 -5.84 1.30
C ALA A 614 17.10 -6.38 0.03
N ASN A 615 17.15 -5.59 -1.04
CA ASN A 615 17.68 -5.99 -2.35
C ASN A 615 19.08 -5.40 -2.64
N ARG A 616 19.80 -5.00 -1.59
CA ARG A 616 21.10 -4.35 -1.73
C ARG A 616 22.13 -5.22 -2.46
N HIS A 617 22.12 -6.52 -2.23
CA HIS A 617 23.03 -7.45 -2.88
C HIS A 617 22.84 -7.46 -4.41
N LEU A 618 21.59 -7.42 -4.88
CA LEU A 618 21.26 -7.28 -6.29
C LEU A 618 21.82 -5.96 -6.83
N THR A 619 21.60 -4.83 -6.13
CA THR A 619 22.16 -3.54 -6.55
C THR A 619 23.67 -3.58 -6.67
N THR A 620 24.39 -4.15 -5.70
CA THR A 620 25.85 -4.25 -5.76
C THR A 620 26.32 -5.13 -6.93
N ASN A 621 25.65 -6.25 -7.19
CA ASN A 621 25.97 -7.10 -8.33
C ASN A 621 25.71 -6.39 -9.66
N ARG A 622 24.62 -5.64 -9.76
CA ARG A 622 24.25 -4.87 -10.96
C ARG A 622 25.24 -3.72 -11.21
N LEU A 623 25.67 -3.01 -10.16
CA LEU A 623 26.78 -2.03 -10.22
C LEU A 623 28.07 -2.66 -10.75
N ASP A 624 28.46 -3.80 -10.18
CA ASP A 624 29.67 -4.51 -10.56
C ASP A 624 29.63 -4.88 -12.05
N ARG A 625 28.48 -5.37 -12.52
CA ARG A 625 28.24 -5.72 -13.91
C ARG A 625 28.34 -4.53 -14.86
N MET A 626 27.78 -3.37 -14.51
CA MET A 626 27.95 -2.13 -15.30
C MET A 626 29.42 -1.71 -15.41
N ILE A 627 30.15 -1.72 -14.29
CA ILE A 627 31.58 -1.39 -14.24
C ILE A 627 32.39 -2.37 -15.09
N GLU A 628 32.09 -3.66 -15.01
CA GLU A 628 32.76 -4.70 -15.78
C GLU A 628 32.52 -4.57 -17.29
N GLN A 629 31.27 -4.35 -17.72
CA GLN A 629 30.95 -4.16 -19.14
C GLN A 629 31.55 -2.87 -19.71
N TYR A 630 31.50 -1.77 -18.96
CA TYR A 630 32.21 -0.54 -19.35
C TYR A 630 33.72 -0.79 -19.50
N GLY A 631 34.31 -1.50 -18.54
CA GLY A 631 35.71 -1.91 -18.60
C GLY A 631 36.04 -2.79 -19.81
N GLN A 632 35.13 -3.65 -20.25
CA GLN A 632 35.32 -4.45 -21.47
C GLN A 632 35.42 -3.57 -22.72
N PHE A 633 34.49 -2.65 -22.92
CA PHE A 633 34.54 -1.68 -24.03
C PHE A 633 35.75 -0.76 -23.93
N TYR A 634 36.08 -0.28 -22.74
CA TYR A 634 37.24 0.59 -22.51
C TYR A 634 38.57 -0.11 -22.81
N ASN A 635 38.65 -1.43 -22.69
CA ASN A 635 39.82 -2.22 -23.07
C ASN A 635 39.73 -2.82 -24.48
N GLY A 636 38.64 -2.57 -25.21
CA GLY A 636 38.36 -3.05 -26.56
C GLY A 636 38.58 -1.99 -27.64
N CYS A 637 38.07 -2.26 -28.85
CA CYS A 637 38.14 -1.30 -29.97
C CYS A 637 37.17 -0.12 -29.79
N GLU A 638 36.12 -0.31 -29.00
CA GLU A 638 35.13 0.73 -28.68
C GLU A 638 35.75 1.95 -28.00
N LYS A 639 36.86 1.77 -27.28
CA LYS A 639 37.57 2.87 -26.62
C LYS A 639 37.93 3.99 -27.59
N ASP A 640 38.51 3.62 -28.73
CA ASP A 640 38.98 4.58 -29.72
C ASP A 640 37.81 5.04 -30.61
N GLU A 641 36.87 4.13 -30.95
CA GLU A 641 35.68 4.43 -31.74
C GLU A 641 34.79 5.50 -31.09
N TYR A 642 34.58 5.40 -29.77
CA TYR A 642 33.69 6.29 -29.01
C TYR A 642 34.45 7.28 -28.12
N GLN A 643 35.78 7.35 -28.22
CA GLN A 643 36.63 8.25 -27.42
C GLN A 643 36.36 8.16 -25.90
N MET A 644 36.31 6.92 -25.38
CA MET A 644 35.90 6.65 -24.00
C MET A 644 36.86 7.27 -22.97
N LYS A 645 36.32 7.79 -21.87
CA LYS A 645 37.06 8.32 -20.72
C LYS A 645 36.87 7.45 -19.47
N PRO A 646 37.78 7.50 -18.49
CA PRO A 646 37.56 6.81 -17.21
C PRO A 646 36.26 7.27 -16.54
N LEU A 647 35.60 6.35 -15.84
CA LEU A 647 34.43 6.61 -15.00
C LEU A 647 34.82 7.40 -13.75
N GLN A 648 33.94 8.28 -13.29
CA GLN A 648 34.15 9.14 -12.14
C GLN A 648 33.04 8.95 -11.10
N LEU A 649 33.37 9.11 -9.82
CA LEU A 649 32.38 9.16 -8.74
C LEU A 649 32.00 10.61 -8.45
N THR A 650 30.70 10.86 -8.31
CA THR A 650 30.18 12.20 -7.97
C THR A 650 29.67 12.23 -6.53
N TYR A 651 29.77 13.37 -5.84
CA TYR A 651 29.21 13.53 -4.49
C TYR A 651 27.68 13.38 -4.45
N GLN A 652 27.03 13.55 -5.60
CA GLN A 652 25.58 13.38 -5.78
C GLN A 652 25.15 11.91 -5.91
N SER A 653 26.12 10.99 -5.99
CA SER A 653 25.88 9.55 -6.11
C SER A 653 25.25 8.95 -4.86
N TYR A 654 24.44 7.91 -5.04
CA TYR A 654 23.79 7.20 -3.96
C TYR A 654 24.81 6.49 -3.08
N ARG A 655 24.57 6.58 -1.77
CA ARG A 655 25.64 6.51 -0.78
C ARG A 655 26.15 5.10 -0.55
N SER A 656 25.23 4.13 -0.62
CA SER A 656 25.55 2.71 -0.59
C SER A 656 26.43 2.29 -1.77
N ASN A 657 26.24 2.93 -2.94
CA ASN A 657 26.95 2.60 -4.17
C ASN A 657 28.38 3.12 -4.08
N VAL A 658 28.55 4.37 -3.64
CA VAL A 658 29.87 4.96 -3.40
C VAL A 658 30.67 4.11 -2.40
N ASN A 659 30.07 3.74 -1.26
CA ASN A 659 30.75 2.91 -0.27
C ASN A 659 31.11 1.52 -0.81
N HIS A 660 30.22 0.87 -1.57
CA HIS A 660 30.51 -0.41 -2.23
C HIS A 660 31.66 -0.29 -3.22
N ILE A 661 31.61 0.72 -4.09
CA ILE A 661 32.62 0.95 -5.13
C ILE A 661 33.99 1.21 -4.49
N LEU A 662 34.04 2.08 -3.47
CA LEU A 662 35.29 2.36 -2.75
C LEU A 662 35.81 1.11 -2.04
N THR A 663 34.95 0.37 -1.33
CA THR A 663 35.38 -0.83 -0.59
C THR A 663 35.92 -1.91 -1.52
N LYS A 664 35.29 -2.11 -2.68
CA LYS A 664 35.65 -3.20 -3.61
C LYS A 664 36.75 -2.83 -4.59
N TYR A 665 36.75 -1.60 -5.14
CA TYR A 665 37.57 -1.24 -6.29
C TYR A 665 38.74 -0.29 -5.98
N LEU A 666 38.79 0.35 -4.79
CA LEU A 666 39.85 1.32 -4.46
C LEU A 666 41.27 0.76 -4.59
N ASN A 667 41.46 -0.50 -4.19
CA ASN A 667 42.76 -1.18 -4.21
C ASN A 667 42.99 -2.07 -5.44
N SER A 668 42.06 -2.09 -6.41
CA SER A 668 42.14 -2.98 -7.57
C SER A 668 42.94 -2.34 -8.72
N THR A 669 44.16 -2.83 -8.94
CA THR A 669 45.07 -2.36 -10.01
C THR A 669 44.52 -2.56 -11.43
N LYS A 670 43.58 -3.50 -11.62
CA LYS A 670 42.93 -3.77 -12.90
C LYS A 670 41.88 -2.72 -13.25
N THR A 671 41.14 -2.23 -12.26
CA THR A 671 40.01 -1.30 -12.45
C THR A 671 40.42 0.16 -12.38
N THR A 672 41.54 0.49 -11.72
CA THR A 672 42.09 1.87 -11.67
C THR A 672 42.47 2.46 -13.04
N LYS A 673 42.43 1.67 -14.12
CA LYS A 673 42.67 2.14 -15.50
C LYS A 673 41.47 2.84 -16.13
N PHE A 674 40.26 2.50 -15.69
CA PHE A 674 39.00 3.00 -16.27
C PHE A 674 38.00 3.48 -15.22
N LEU A 675 38.36 3.47 -13.93
CA LEU A 675 37.61 4.02 -12.81
C LEU A 675 38.53 4.89 -11.95
N GLU A 676 38.26 6.20 -11.92
CA GLU A 676 39.10 7.21 -11.27
C GLU A 676 38.66 7.47 -9.83
N LEU A 677 39.22 6.70 -8.88
CA LEU A 677 38.87 6.80 -7.45
C LEU A 677 39.80 7.68 -6.62
N LYS A 678 41.03 7.94 -7.10
CA LYS A 678 42.06 8.65 -6.33
C LYS A 678 41.76 10.13 -6.11
N GLN A 679 40.90 10.72 -6.94
CA GLN A 679 40.52 12.13 -6.86
C GLN A 679 39.24 12.34 -6.04
N PHE A 680 38.60 11.28 -5.57
CA PHE A 680 37.38 11.36 -4.78
C PHE A 680 37.69 11.75 -3.32
N ASP A 681 37.23 12.92 -2.87
CA ASP A 681 37.43 13.38 -1.49
C ASP A 681 36.47 12.64 -0.55
N TYR A 682 36.94 11.53 0.02
CA TYR A 682 36.16 10.76 0.98
C TYR A 682 35.80 11.56 2.24
N SER A 683 36.65 12.51 2.65
CA SER A 683 36.43 13.30 3.87
C SER A 683 35.24 14.23 3.68
N GLU A 684 35.18 14.90 2.53
CA GLU A 684 34.06 15.75 2.15
C GLU A 684 32.78 14.91 1.95
N TYR A 685 32.89 13.75 1.31
CA TYR A 685 31.78 12.83 1.16
C TYR A 685 31.23 12.34 2.52
N TYR A 686 32.08 11.95 3.45
CA TYR A 686 31.66 11.50 4.79
C TYR A 686 30.98 12.64 5.55
N ARG A 687 31.53 13.87 5.48
CA ARG A 687 30.96 15.06 6.10
C ARG A 687 29.54 15.36 5.62
N GLN A 688 29.30 15.28 4.31
CA GLN A 688 27.98 15.48 3.72
C GLN A 688 26.95 14.41 4.14
N ASN A 689 27.43 13.26 4.65
CA ASN A 689 26.63 12.08 4.94
C ASN A 689 26.68 11.62 6.41
N ILE A 690 27.21 12.47 7.30
CA ILE A 690 27.45 12.14 8.71
C ILE A 690 26.20 11.65 9.46
N LYS A 691 25.02 12.18 9.11
CA LYS A 691 23.73 11.82 9.71
C LYS A 691 23.32 10.36 9.50
N LEU A 692 23.98 9.63 8.60
CA LEU A 692 23.64 8.24 8.28
C LEU A 692 24.44 7.23 9.08
N CYS A 693 25.40 7.68 9.86
CA CYS A 693 26.25 6.79 10.63
C CYS A 693 26.95 5.74 9.75
N LEU A 694 27.57 6.19 8.66
CA LEU A 694 28.26 5.32 7.69
C LEU A 694 29.45 4.63 8.36
N ILE A 695 29.58 3.33 8.08
CA ILE A 695 30.76 2.53 8.44
C ILE A 695 31.89 2.91 7.47
N PRO A 696 33.01 3.48 7.95
CA PRO A 696 34.12 3.84 7.09
C PRO A 696 34.81 2.59 6.53
N PRO A 697 35.23 2.59 5.25
CA PRO A 697 35.92 1.45 4.64
C PRO A 697 37.32 1.31 5.27
N GLN A 698 37.76 0.06 5.47
CA GLN A 698 38.97 -0.26 6.24
C GLN A 698 40.34 0.27 5.72
N PRO A 699 40.55 0.73 4.47
CA PRO A 699 41.85 1.29 4.08
C PRO A 699 42.02 2.82 4.29
N LEU A 700 41.04 3.54 4.86
CA LEU A 700 41.09 5.02 4.97
C LEU A 700 41.45 5.56 6.36
N LEU A 701 41.76 4.69 7.33
CA LEU A 701 41.98 5.04 8.74
C LEU A 701 43.41 4.73 9.24
N GLU A 702 44.38 4.54 8.35
CA GLU A 702 45.81 4.48 8.71
C GLU A 702 46.49 5.86 8.62
#